data_AF-A0A0F8VH06-F1
#
_entry.id   AF-A0A0F8VH06-F1
#
_cell.length_a   1.000
_cell.length_b   1.000
_cell.length_c   1.000
_cell.angle_alpha   90.00
_cell.angle_beta   90.00
_cell.angle_gamma   90.00
#
_symmetry.space_group_name_H-M   'P 1'
#
loop_
_entity.id
_entity.type
_entity.pdbx_description
1 polymer ?
#
loop_
_entity_poly.entity_id
_entity_poly.type
_entity_poly.pdbx_seq_one_letter_code
_entity_poly.pdbx_strand_id
1 'polypeptide(L)'
;MGERRFKFYRLAKYPTYEVLMEGQIASAGAHQARLIEKFKKNKNFIKHQFLTLKIVFSFLFVFLPLIPLVTYMEITDSFGLLTPNSIPFISSLMFGIYFIMTFLYMLMFGMISTSSFMSGNSFLWLQTLPISKKNLKKIAFMTLFRNLDLPLIILIVSFPIFMLIGTQNFLIFLTSILVSFLNVLFNFCLLVLIGQKLSFLFSESKGKSKRVNIVRVLTMLGYFLIAFGSGLILTFGLSSIDILLENFKTNEPPILFNIILSLIPFPFAPGYLLSLSSIPNQFPSVLLLSTLIGITFFIILIWRLYMVAIHALRRTISTETEIVEVKKKTVKVEVKPKSSIRAYLRKDLISATRDIQSFMFLFFPIFYPLIMVFTLQGPIIGGVASVEGILILWSIIVGVYLFIPPMLIIGFLNIEESGSSILASLPILSRDQAKAKIVLMSTIQGISLTLTSIILSLITGSVLVLFLFLLTLPIAWIFLILMFEMKIRLFGQMKNKYILEELHKENKILKWLIIILSDIGLYLVILVTGSILFFSFGIYITLFVLLIIGIIGLTGLIFIFTRMFPKAEKLVDYVTGGFLREHVNMSIGVLLILYFIFLFLAGYIGYPLFLLFQNLPILSFLSQFLVNFGIFILLWFIIVPLGLKLPKKENFKDFSQTINLSNIKPLWRNILLGVGTLLLFGLSTVILGILLGTWIFDPGILIRNLGWLFLISALIPGIWEEVAFRGVIINLQLKKFTKNTTIILNGVLFGLFHFVNLVWGRDLYSTSMQVIYASCVGISFAYMNIKTGSLLPSMIAHYLIDSVALIFSNVRFPNIVNYTIFQIVGVGIIPMVLIIIFVKLLVPNRYPEIQQS
;
A
#
# COMPACT_ATOMS: atom_id res chain seq x y z
N MET A 1 -41.85 -31.50 24.36
CA MET A 1 -40.62 -31.90 23.62
C MET A 1 -39.67 -30.72 23.27
N GLY A 2 -40.14 -29.46 23.28
CA GLY A 2 -39.34 -28.27 22.92
C GLY A 2 -38.22 -27.90 23.91
N GLU A 3 -38.49 -27.87 25.23
CA GLU A 3 -37.51 -27.41 26.24
C GLU A 3 -36.19 -28.20 26.25
N ARG A 4 -36.25 -29.53 26.09
CA ARG A 4 -35.03 -30.37 26.05
C ARG A 4 -34.19 -30.12 24.79
N ARG A 5 -34.79 -29.78 23.64
CA ARG A 5 -34.04 -29.45 22.40
C ARG A 5 -33.31 -28.11 22.54
N PHE A 6 -33.97 -27.09 23.12
CA PHE A 6 -33.34 -25.80 23.40
C PHE A 6 -32.18 -25.92 24.40
N LYS A 7 -32.29 -26.83 25.39
CA LYS A 7 -31.19 -27.13 26.32
C LYS A 7 -29.95 -27.67 25.62
N PHE A 8 -30.09 -28.59 24.66
CA PHE A 8 -28.94 -29.12 23.90
C PHE A 8 -28.31 -28.09 22.95
N TYR A 9 -29.12 -27.27 22.27
CA TYR A 9 -28.59 -26.19 21.42
C TYR A 9 -27.86 -25.11 22.22
N ARG A 10 -28.32 -24.81 23.45
CA ARG A 10 -27.62 -23.92 24.38
C ARG A 10 -26.28 -24.50 24.84
N LEU A 11 -26.24 -25.80 25.16
CA LEU A 11 -25.01 -26.50 25.53
C LEU A 11 -24.00 -26.62 24.39
N ALA A 12 -24.47 -26.75 23.14
CA ALA A 12 -23.62 -26.82 21.96
C ALA A 12 -22.75 -25.56 21.74
N LYS A 13 -23.07 -24.44 22.39
CA LYS A 13 -22.26 -23.21 22.35
C LYS A 13 -20.80 -23.45 22.75
N TYR A 14 -20.56 -24.22 23.80
CA TYR A 14 -19.21 -24.45 24.32
C TYR A 14 -18.33 -25.26 23.36
N PRO A 15 -18.73 -26.44 22.87
CA PRO A 15 -17.97 -27.16 21.87
C PRO A 15 -17.88 -26.39 20.54
N THR A 16 -18.84 -25.52 20.18
CA THR A 16 -18.69 -24.67 18.99
C THR A 16 -17.51 -23.70 19.14
N TYR A 17 -17.34 -23.09 20.31
CA TYR A 17 -16.20 -22.21 20.57
C TYR A 17 -14.87 -22.98 20.59
N GLU A 18 -14.88 -24.20 21.14
CA GLU A 18 -13.70 -25.08 21.14
C GLU A 18 -13.30 -25.48 19.72
N VAL A 19 -14.25 -25.92 18.88
CA VAL A 19 -14.03 -26.25 17.47
C VAL A 19 -13.43 -25.05 16.70
N LEU A 20 -13.93 -23.84 16.95
CA LEU A 20 -13.37 -22.65 16.31
C LEU A 20 -11.95 -22.37 16.82
N MET A 21 -11.71 -22.51 18.11
CA MET A 21 -10.40 -22.28 18.71
C MET A 21 -9.37 -23.28 18.17
N GLU A 22 -9.68 -24.58 18.22
CA GLU A 22 -8.84 -25.66 17.68
C GLU A 22 -8.60 -25.50 16.18
N GLY A 23 -9.65 -25.18 15.41
CA GLY A 23 -9.53 -24.92 13.97
C GLY A 23 -8.57 -23.75 13.68
N GLN A 24 -8.66 -22.67 14.45
CA GLN A 24 -7.74 -21.54 14.32
C GLN A 24 -6.31 -21.91 14.69
N ILE A 25 -6.10 -22.61 15.81
CA ILE A 25 -4.77 -23.07 16.24
C ILE A 25 -4.14 -24.00 15.18
N ALA A 26 -4.91 -24.96 14.68
CA ALA A 26 -4.45 -25.89 13.66
C ALA A 26 -4.10 -25.18 12.34
N SER A 27 -4.86 -24.14 11.98
CA SER A 27 -4.62 -23.35 10.77
C SER A 27 -3.47 -22.35 10.89
N ALA A 28 -3.15 -21.88 12.11
CA ALA A 28 -2.23 -20.77 12.37
C ALA A 28 -0.74 -21.11 12.18
N GLY A 29 -0.38 -22.39 12.08
CA GLY A 29 0.99 -22.86 11.87
C GLY A 29 2.03 -22.17 12.77
N ALA A 30 2.89 -21.31 12.21
CA ALA A 30 3.92 -20.60 12.98
C ALA A 30 3.34 -19.62 14.03
N HIS A 31 2.12 -19.11 13.83
CA HIS A 31 1.50 -18.09 14.67
C HIS A 31 0.72 -18.62 15.88
N GLN A 32 0.75 -19.94 16.13
CA GLN A 32 0.00 -20.58 17.22
C GLN A 32 0.23 -19.93 18.59
N ALA A 33 1.49 -19.69 18.97
CA ALA A 33 1.84 -19.13 20.28
C ALA A 33 1.19 -17.75 20.52
N ARG A 34 1.18 -16.89 19.49
CA ARG A 34 0.56 -15.57 19.55
C ARG A 34 -0.96 -15.65 19.65
N LEU A 35 -1.57 -16.58 18.91
CA LEU A 35 -3.01 -16.81 18.95
C LEU A 35 -3.44 -17.26 20.36
N ILE A 36 -2.69 -18.19 20.96
CA ILE A 36 -2.90 -18.65 22.34
C ILE A 36 -2.77 -17.49 23.34
N GLU A 37 -1.78 -16.61 23.17
CA GLU A 37 -1.62 -15.43 24.01
C GLU A 37 -2.82 -14.48 23.91
N LYS A 38 -3.38 -14.27 22.70
CA LYS A 38 -4.60 -13.48 22.50
C LYS A 38 -5.80 -14.10 23.23
N PHE A 39 -5.96 -15.42 23.16
CA PHE A 39 -7.02 -16.12 23.89
C PHE A 39 -6.88 -15.98 25.40
N LYS A 40 -5.65 -16.03 25.93
CA LYS A 40 -5.38 -15.79 27.36
C LYS A 40 -5.69 -14.36 27.79
N LYS A 41 -5.36 -13.37 26.96
CA LYS A 41 -5.55 -11.94 27.26
C LYS A 41 -7.02 -11.50 27.21
N ASN A 42 -7.83 -12.06 26.31
CA ASN A 42 -9.24 -11.65 26.16
C ASN A 42 -10.19 -12.87 26.11
N LYS A 43 -10.91 -13.09 27.21
CA LYS A 43 -11.89 -14.18 27.38
C LYS A 43 -13.06 -14.13 26.38
N ASN A 44 -13.41 -12.95 25.86
CA ASN A 44 -14.50 -12.76 24.91
C ASN A 44 -14.05 -12.86 23.45
N PHE A 45 -12.76 -13.01 23.17
CA PHE A 45 -12.21 -12.99 21.82
C PHE A 45 -12.88 -14.01 20.90
N ILE A 46 -12.97 -15.28 21.32
CA ILE A 46 -13.60 -16.36 20.53
C ILE A 46 -15.10 -16.10 20.32
N LYS A 47 -15.80 -15.56 21.33
CA LYS A 47 -17.22 -15.21 21.23
C LYS A 47 -17.45 -14.14 20.15
N HIS A 48 -16.65 -13.08 20.16
CA HIS A 48 -16.74 -12.02 19.15
C HIS A 48 -16.38 -12.55 17.77
N GLN A 49 -15.29 -13.30 17.67
CA GLN A 49 -14.85 -13.90 16.40
C GLN A 49 -15.93 -14.81 15.80
N PHE A 50 -16.57 -15.65 16.60
CA PHE A 50 -17.68 -16.50 16.17
C PHE A 50 -18.84 -15.69 15.59
N LEU A 51 -19.23 -14.61 16.27
CA LEU A 51 -20.32 -13.74 15.80
C LEU A 51 -19.92 -13.02 14.50
N THR A 52 -18.70 -12.47 14.44
CA THR A 52 -18.18 -11.77 13.26
C THR A 52 -18.12 -12.69 12.05
N LEU A 53 -17.55 -13.89 12.18
CA LEU A 53 -17.47 -14.85 11.08
C LEU A 53 -18.86 -15.21 10.55
N LYS A 54 -19.82 -15.47 11.45
CA LYS A 54 -21.20 -15.72 11.05
C LYS A 54 -21.81 -14.59 10.25
N ILE A 55 -21.69 -13.35 10.73
CA ILE A 55 -22.26 -12.17 10.07
C ILE A 55 -21.59 -11.95 8.70
N VAL A 56 -20.26 -12.03 8.63
CA VAL A 56 -19.52 -11.82 7.38
C VAL A 56 -19.89 -12.87 6.33
N PHE A 57 -19.94 -14.16 6.70
CA PHE A 57 -20.31 -15.22 5.76
C PHE A 57 -21.75 -15.05 5.26
N SER A 58 -22.64 -14.71 6.18
CA SER A 58 -24.05 -14.44 5.92
C SER A 58 -24.24 -13.28 4.95
N PHE A 59 -23.55 -12.17 5.19
CA PHE A 59 -23.61 -10.97 4.35
C PHE A 59 -23.19 -11.27 2.90
N LEU A 60 -22.10 -12.03 2.72
CA LEU A 60 -21.63 -12.40 1.38
C LEU A 60 -22.67 -13.24 0.60
N PHE A 61 -23.41 -14.12 1.28
CA PHE A 61 -24.39 -14.99 0.63
C PHE A 61 -25.65 -14.25 0.18
N VAL A 62 -25.95 -13.09 0.74
CA VAL A 62 -27.10 -12.26 0.33
C VAL A 62 -26.96 -11.76 -1.11
N PHE A 63 -25.74 -11.52 -1.59
CA PHE A 63 -25.52 -10.93 -2.92
C PHE A 63 -25.34 -11.96 -4.04
N LEU A 64 -25.08 -13.24 -3.72
CA LEU A 64 -24.91 -14.27 -4.74
C LEU A 64 -26.15 -14.46 -5.65
N PRO A 65 -27.40 -14.36 -5.14
CA PRO A 65 -28.60 -14.38 -5.97
C PRO A 65 -28.72 -13.26 -7.02
N LEU A 66 -27.82 -12.27 -7.04
CA LEU A 66 -27.83 -11.26 -8.10
C LEU A 66 -27.53 -11.86 -9.47
N ILE A 67 -26.65 -12.86 -9.58
CA ILE A 67 -26.37 -13.53 -10.86
C ILE A 67 -27.64 -14.10 -11.48
N PRO A 68 -28.37 -15.04 -10.82
CA PRO A 68 -29.55 -15.63 -11.42
C PRO A 68 -30.67 -14.60 -11.65
N LEU A 69 -30.75 -13.55 -10.84
CA LEU A 69 -31.69 -12.46 -11.07
C LEU A 69 -31.36 -11.67 -12.35
N VAL A 70 -30.12 -11.23 -12.52
CA VAL A 70 -29.68 -10.51 -13.74
C VAL A 70 -29.87 -11.38 -14.97
N THR A 71 -29.48 -12.65 -14.91
CA THR A 71 -29.73 -13.63 -15.98
C THR A 71 -31.20 -13.70 -16.35
N TYR A 72 -32.10 -13.76 -15.37
CA TYR A 72 -33.54 -13.79 -15.64
C TYR A 72 -33.99 -12.52 -16.38
N MET A 73 -33.61 -11.34 -15.86
CA MET A 73 -34.04 -10.06 -16.45
C MET A 73 -33.56 -9.89 -17.90
N GLU A 74 -32.30 -10.21 -18.18
CA GLU A 74 -31.75 -10.09 -19.55
C GLU A 74 -32.39 -11.08 -20.53
N ILE A 75 -32.74 -12.29 -20.05
CA ILE A 75 -33.48 -13.27 -20.84
C ILE A 75 -34.90 -12.80 -21.10
N THR A 76 -35.59 -12.22 -20.10
CA THR A 76 -36.94 -11.69 -20.28
C THR A 76 -36.98 -10.53 -21.26
N ASP A 77 -35.97 -9.65 -21.22
CA ASP A 77 -35.83 -8.53 -22.16
C ASP A 77 -35.56 -9.01 -23.59
N SER A 78 -34.99 -10.21 -23.73
CA SER A 78 -34.68 -10.86 -25.01
C SER A 78 -35.78 -11.81 -25.50
N PHE A 79 -36.94 -11.86 -24.85
CA PHE A 79 -38.04 -12.74 -25.26
C PHE A 79 -38.54 -12.38 -26.68
N GLY A 80 -38.72 -13.41 -27.51
CA GLY A 80 -39.11 -13.28 -28.92
C GLY A 80 -37.94 -13.22 -29.90
N LEU A 81 -36.71 -12.95 -29.43
CA LEU A 81 -35.48 -12.99 -30.24
C LEU A 81 -34.72 -14.31 -30.11
N LEU A 82 -34.99 -15.08 -29.05
CA LEU A 82 -34.32 -16.33 -28.73
C LEU A 82 -35.23 -17.52 -29.03
N THR A 83 -34.63 -18.62 -29.47
CA THR A 83 -35.36 -19.87 -29.70
C THR A 83 -35.75 -20.54 -28.38
N PRO A 84 -36.84 -21.33 -28.37
CA PRO A 84 -37.26 -22.16 -27.23
C PRO A 84 -36.19 -23.06 -26.61
N ASN A 85 -35.18 -23.49 -27.38
CA ASN A 85 -34.09 -24.34 -26.89
C ASN A 85 -32.90 -23.52 -26.35
N SER A 86 -32.66 -22.30 -26.84
CA SER A 86 -31.58 -21.44 -26.36
C SER A 86 -31.86 -20.91 -24.94
N ILE A 87 -33.11 -20.61 -24.61
CA ILE A 87 -33.48 -20.05 -23.30
C ILE A 87 -33.14 -21.01 -22.13
N PRO A 88 -33.59 -22.28 -22.12
CA PRO A 88 -33.20 -23.27 -21.11
C PRO A 88 -31.70 -23.49 -21.01
N PHE A 89 -31.01 -23.51 -22.16
CA PHE A 89 -29.58 -23.75 -22.22
C PHE A 89 -28.79 -22.65 -21.49
N ILE A 90 -28.98 -21.39 -21.89
CA ILE A 90 -28.27 -20.23 -21.31
C ILE A 90 -28.61 -20.08 -19.83
N SER A 91 -29.89 -20.16 -19.48
CA SER A 91 -30.36 -20.10 -18.09
C SER A 91 -29.71 -21.18 -17.22
N SER A 92 -29.66 -22.42 -17.70
CA SER A 92 -29.09 -23.54 -16.94
C SER A 92 -27.59 -23.39 -16.69
N LEU A 93 -26.86 -22.81 -17.65
CA LEU A 93 -25.43 -22.51 -17.48
C LEU A 93 -25.22 -21.44 -16.41
N MET A 94 -25.96 -20.33 -16.46
CA MET A 94 -25.81 -19.23 -15.52
C MET A 94 -26.28 -19.58 -14.11
N PHE A 95 -27.43 -20.26 -13.99
CA PHE A 95 -27.88 -20.80 -12.71
C PHE A 95 -26.91 -21.87 -12.19
N GLY A 96 -26.31 -22.66 -13.09
CA GLY A 96 -25.28 -23.63 -12.76
C GLY A 96 -24.03 -22.97 -12.15
N ILE A 97 -23.58 -21.84 -12.71
CA ILE A 97 -22.51 -21.02 -12.15
C ILE A 97 -22.88 -20.57 -10.73
N TYR A 98 -24.10 -20.04 -10.53
CA TYR A 98 -24.58 -19.67 -9.20
C TYR A 98 -24.53 -20.84 -8.20
N PHE A 99 -24.98 -22.03 -8.57
CA PHE A 99 -24.93 -23.19 -7.67
C PHE A 99 -23.50 -23.64 -7.33
N ILE A 100 -22.61 -23.68 -8.33
CA ILE A 100 -21.18 -23.96 -8.09
C ILE A 100 -20.60 -22.90 -7.15
N MET A 101 -20.93 -21.63 -7.35
CA MET A 101 -20.46 -20.53 -6.52
C MET A 101 -20.92 -20.67 -5.07
N THR A 102 -22.19 -21.03 -4.82
CA THR A 102 -22.67 -21.29 -3.46
C THR A 102 -21.92 -22.45 -2.80
N PHE A 103 -21.58 -23.51 -3.55
CA PHE A 103 -20.76 -24.62 -3.06
C PHE A 103 -19.34 -24.16 -2.70
N LEU A 104 -18.67 -23.45 -3.60
CA LEU A 104 -17.31 -22.94 -3.43
C LEU A 104 -17.19 -22.02 -2.20
N TYR A 105 -18.13 -21.10 -2.05
CA TYR A 105 -18.17 -20.19 -0.91
C TYR A 105 -18.46 -20.90 0.42
N MET A 106 -19.38 -21.87 0.44
CA MET A 106 -19.64 -22.69 1.62
C MET A 106 -18.41 -23.52 2.02
N LEU A 107 -17.70 -24.06 1.03
CA LEU A 107 -16.47 -24.79 1.23
C LEU A 107 -15.39 -23.86 1.81
N MET A 108 -15.19 -22.68 1.25
CA MET A 108 -14.21 -21.71 1.76
C MET A 108 -14.49 -21.35 3.23
N PHE A 109 -15.72 -20.98 3.58
CA PHE A 109 -16.00 -20.47 4.91
C PHE A 109 -16.28 -21.55 5.97
N GLY A 110 -16.79 -22.71 5.55
CA GLY A 110 -17.16 -23.80 6.46
C GLY A 110 -16.04 -24.83 6.72
N MET A 111 -15.02 -24.92 5.87
CA MET A 111 -14.07 -26.04 5.89
C MET A 111 -13.20 -26.09 7.14
N ILE A 112 -12.69 -24.97 7.63
CA ILE A 112 -11.75 -24.96 8.78
C ILE A 112 -12.46 -25.45 10.06
N SER A 113 -13.66 -24.93 10.30
CA SER A 113 -14.46 -25.29 11.47
C SER A 113 -15.06 -26.69 11.34
N THR A 114 -15.48 -27.10 10.14
CA THR A 114 -15.97 -28.46 9.90
C THR A 114 -14.85 -29.49 10.02
N SER A 115 -13.64 -29.21 9.51
CA SER A 115 -12.50 -30.13 9.61
C SER A 115 -12.01 -30.27 11.05
N SER A 116 -11.96 -29.17 11.82
CA SER A 116 -11.67 -29.21 13.26
C SER A 116 -12.73 -30.02 14.01
N PHE A 117 -14.01 -29.81 13.74
CA PHE A 117 -15.08 -30.64 14.30
C PHE A 117 -14.85 -32.12 13.99
N MET A 118 -14.52 -32.46 12.74
CA MET A 118 -14.32 -33.85 12.30
C MET A 118 -13.09 -34.52 12.94
N SER A 119 -12.22 -33.76 13.63
CA SER A 119 -11.10 -34.32 14.41
C SER A 119 -11.55 -35.02 15.69
N GLY A 120 -12.70 -34.63 16.26
CA GLY A 120 -13.26 -35.19 17.49
C GLY A 120 -12.63 -34.65 18.78
N ASN A 121 -11.50 -33.93 18.72
CA ASN A 121 -10.77 -33.44 19.89
C ASN A 121 -11.62 -32.52 20.79
N SER A 122 -12.40 -31.63 20.18
CA SER A 122 -13.25 -30.66 20.89
C SER A 122 -14.37 -31.29 21.74
N PHE A 123 -14.61 -32.60 21.59
CA PHE A 123 -15.60 -33.37 22.36
C PHE A 123 -14.98 -34.22 23.49
N LEU A 124 -13.65 -34.34 23.56
CA LEU A 124 -12.97 -35.18 24.57
C LEU A 124 -13.32 -34.77 26.00
N TRP A 125 -13.31 -33.46 26.29
CA TRP A 125 -13.69 -32.97 27.63
C TRP A 125 -15.19 -33.11 27.91
N LEU A 126 -16.06 -33.12 26.88
CA LEU A 126 -17.49 -33.37 27.07
C LEU A 126 -17.77 -34.85 27.40
N GLN A 127 -16.88 -35.76 26.98
CA GLN A 127 -16.95 -37.18 27.32
C GLN A 127 -16.58 -37.44 28.79
N THR A 128 -15.85 -36.52 29.46
CA THR A 128 -15.54 -36.65 30.90
C THR A 128 -16.70 -36.22 31.80
N LEU A 129 -17.71 -35.54 31.25
CA LEU A 129 -18.91 -35.16 31.99
C LEU A 129 -19.93 -36.32 32.03
N PRO A 130 -20.85 -36.35 33.02
CA PRO A 130 -21.90 -37.37 33.15
C PRO A 130 -23.03 -37.16 32.10
N ILE A 131 -22.68 -37.16 30.81
CA ILE A 131 -23.59 -37.01 29.67
C ILE A 131 -23.65 -38.33 28.92
N SER A 132 -24.86 -38.87 28.74
CA SER A 132 -25.03 -40.12 27.98
C SER A 132 -24.55 -40.01 26.53
N LYS A 133 -23.96 -41.07 25.97
CA LYS A 133 -23.49 -41.12 24.57
C LYS A 133 -24.58 -40.67 23.56
N LYS A 134 -25.85 -40.97 23.83
CA LYS A 134 -27.01 -40.55 23.01
C LYS A 134 -27.23 -39.03 23.05
N ASN A 135 -27.08 -38.41 24.21
CA ASN A 135 -27.19 -36.96 24.37
C ASN A 135 -25.97 -36.23 23.81
N LEU A 136 -24.77 -36.79 23.98
CA LEU A 136 -23.53 -36.26 23.38
C LEU A 136 -23.63 -36.21 21.85
N LYS A 137 -24.16 -37.27 21.22
CA LYS A 137 -24.42 -37.28 19.76
C LYS A 137 -25.36 -36.15 19.31
N LYS A 138 -26.39 -35.83 20.11
CA LYS A 138 -27.29 -34.70 19.82
C LYS A 138 -26.59 -33.36 19.98
N ILE A 139 -25.79 -33.19 21.03
CA ILE A 139 -25.01 -31.96 21.26
C ILE A 139 -24.04 -31.75 20.09
N ALA A 140 -23.31 -32.78 19.67
CA ALA A 140 -22.38 -32.71 18.55
C ALA A 140 -23.07 -32.33 17.23
N PHE A 141 -24.22 -32.92 16.91
CA PHE A 141 -24.99 -32.50 15.73
C PHE A 141 -25.38 -31.02 15.80
N MET A 142 -25.84 -30.57 16.98
CA MET A 142 -26.18 -29.16 17.21
C MET A 142 -24.95 -28.24 17.14
N THR A 143 -23.75 -28.72 17.50
CA THR A 143 -22.50 -27.95 17.42
C THR A 143 -22.15 -27.59 15.99
N LEU A 144 -22.23 -28.55 15.06
CA LEU A 144 -21.93 -28.30 13.65
C LEU A 144 -22.99 -27.37 13.03
N PHE A 145 -24.28 -27.63 13.31
CA PHE A 145 -25.35 -26.76 12.84
C PHE A 145 -25.21 -25.35 13.40
N ARG A 146 -24.94 -25.20 14.69
CA ARG A 146 -24.72 -23.89 15.34
C ARG A 146 -23.54 -23.13 14.75
N ASN A 147 -22.57 -23.80 14.14
CA ASN A 147 -21.46 -23.12 13.49
C ASN A 147 -21.85 -22.49 12.13
N LEU A 148 -22.81 -23.09 11.41
CA LEU A 148 -23.19 -22.71 10.05
C LEU A 148 -24.67 -22.26 9.92
N ASP A 149 -25.43 -22.18 11.00
CA ASP A 149 -26.87 -21.94 11.01
C ASP A 149 -27.30 -20.71 10.20
N LEU A 150 -26.82 -19.52 10.55
CA LEU A 150 -27.18 -18.26 9.89
C LEU A 150 -26.77 -18.24 8.41
N PRO A 151 -25.52 -18.62 8.03
CA PRO A 151 -25.15 -18.76 6.62
C PRO A 151 -26.03 -19.76 5.84
N LEU A 152 -26.38 -20.91 6.42
CA LEU A 152 -27.24 -21.91 5.77
C LEU A 152 -28.67 -21.40 5.59
N ILE A 153 -29.23 -20.73 6.60
CA ILE A 153 -30.57 -20.12 6.51
C ILE A 153 -30.59 -19.07 5.39
N ILE A 154 -29.57 -18.22 5.32
CA ILE A 154 -29.49 -17.19 4.29
C ILE A 154 -29.32 -17.79 2.90
N LEU A 155 -28.52 -18.84 2.72
CA LEU A 155 -28.45 -19.51 1.41
C LEU A 155 -29.81 -20.08 0.98
N ILE A 156 -30.58 -20.65 1.92
CA ILE A 156 -31.92 -21.19 1.61
C ILE A 156 -32.89 -20.06 1.21
N VAL A 157 -32.89 -18.96 1.97
CA VAL A 157 -33.94 -17.94 1.91
C VAL A 157 -33.62 -16.79 0.94
N SER A 158 -32.36 -16.40 0.79
CA SER A 158 -31.96 -15.25 -0.05
C SER A 158 -32.36 -15.45 -1.50
N PHE A 159 -32.03 -16.59 -2.11
CA PHE A 159 -32.32 -16.84 -3.52
C PHE A 159 -33.81 -16.76 -3.86
N PRO A 160 -34.72 -17.47 -3.15
CA PRO A 160 -36.16 -17.33 -3.37
C PRO A 160 -36.68 -15.90 -3.18
N ILE A 161 -36.19 -15.15 -2.17
CA ILE A 161 -36.62 -13.77 -1.94
C ILE A 161 -36.21 -12.87 -3.10
N PHE A 162 -34.96 -12.96 -3.56
CA PHE A 162 -34.49 -12.18 -4.72
C PHE A 162 -35.29 -12.50 -5.98
N MET A 163 -35.56 -13.80 -6.23
CA MET A 163 -36.38 -14.20 -7.37
C MET A 163 -37.83 -13.73 -7.23
N LEU A 164 -38.43 -13.75 -6.03
CA LEU A 164 -39.80 -13.25 -5.82
C LEU A 164 -39.88 -11.73 -6.06
N ILE A 165 -38.95 -10.96 -5.52
CA ILE A 165 -38.92 -9.50 -5.67
C ILE A 165 -38.67 -9.12 -7.13
N GLY A 166 -37.71 -9.78 -7.77
CA GLY A 166 -37.30 -9.45 -9.13
C GLY A 166 -38.26 -9.93 -10.22
N THR A 167 -38.78 -11.15 -10.09
CA THR A 167 -39.66 -11.74 -11.13
C THR A 167 -41.14 -11.48 -10.88
N GLN A 168 -41.53 -11.17 -9.64
CA GLN A 168 -42.93 -11.07 -9.20
C GLN A 168 -43.78 -12.32 -9.52
N ASN A 169 -43.14 -13.46 -9.80
CA ASN A 169 -43.79 -14.69 -10.24
C ASN A 169 -43.77 -15.75 -9.12
N PHE A 170 -44.97 -16.17 -8.71
CA PHE A 170 -45.13 -17.13 -7.62
C PHE A 170 -44.62 -18.54 -7.97
N LEU A 171 -44.69 -18.96 -9.23
CA LEU A 171 -44.19 -20.27 -9.67
C LEU A 171 -42.67 -20.35 -9.56
N ILE A 172 -41.98 -19.30 -10.05
CA ILE A 172 -40.52 -19.19 -9.96
C ILE A 172 -40.08 -19.13 -8.50
N PHE A 173 -40.82 -18.44 -7.63
CA PHE A 173 -40.58 -18.43 -6.19
C PHE A 173 -40.64 -19.85 -5.59
N LEU A 174 -41.67 -20.64 -5.90
CA LEU A 174 -41.83 -21.98 -5.36
C LEU A 174 -40.74 -22.94 -5.85
N THR A 175 -40.41 -22.91 -7.15
CA THR A 175 -39.30 -23.70 -7.71
C THR A 175 -37.96 -23.27 -7.13
N SER A 176 -37.74 -21.98 -6.88
CA SER A 176 -36.54 -21.47 -6.21
C SER A 176 -36.41 -21.99 -4.78
N ILE A 177 -37.49 -22.07 -4.00
CA ILE A 177 -37.45 -22.65 -2.65
C ILE A 177 -36.96 -24.10 -2.71
N LEU A 178 -37.57 -24.91 -3.58
CA LEU A 178 -37.25 -26.32 -3.72
C LEU A 178 -35.77 -26.51 -4.10
N VAL A 179 -35.33 -25.82 -5.15
CA VAL A 179 -33.95 -25.91 -5.66
C VAL A 179 -32.94 -25.40 -4.64
N SER A 180 -33.23 -24.28 -3.97
CA SER A 180 -32.36 -23.71 -2.94
C SER A 180 -32.14 -24.68 -1.78
N PHE A 181 -33.22 -25.30 -1.30
CA PHE A 181 -33.14 -26.28 -0.21
C PHE A 181 -32.32 -27.52 -0.59
N LEU A 182 -32.56 -28.08 -1.78
CA LEU A 182 -31.80 -29.23 -2.29
C LEU A 182 -30.31 -28.90 -2.46
N ASN A 183 -30.00 -27.75 -3.03
CA ASN A 183 -28.62 -27.29 -3.24
C ASN A 183 -27.88 -27.09 -1.90
N VAL A 184 -28.52 -26.47 -0.91
CA VAL A 184 -27.91 -26.26 0.42
C VAL A 184 -27.66 -27.59 1.13
N LEU A 185 -28.58 -28.55 1.05
CA LEU A 185 -28.39 -29.89 1.59
C LEU A 185 -27.22 -30.62 0.92
N PHE A 186 -27.17 -30.60 -0.41
CA PHE A 186 -26.09 -31.19 -1.19
C PHE A 186 -24.73 -30.62 -0.77
N ASN A 187 -24.62 -29.30 -0.75
CA ASN A 187 -23.39 -28.60 -0.40
C ASN A 187 -22.96 -28.85 1.04
N PHE A 188 -23.90 -28.89 1.99
CA PHE A 188 -23.62 -29.22 3.39
C PHE A 188 -23.07 -30.66 3.53
N CYS A 189 -23.66 -31.63 2.82
CA CYS A 189 -23.15 -33.01 2.82
C CYS A 189 -21.72 -33.08 2.27
N LEU A 190 -21.44 -32.42 1.16
CA LEU A 190 -20.08 -32.36 0.60
C LEU A 190 -19.09 -31.70 1.55
N LEU A 191 -19.48 -30.59 2.21
CA LEU A 191 -18.65 -29.91 3.19
C LEU A 191 -18.24 -30.85 4.34
N VAL A 192 -19.17 -31.65 4.86
CA VAL A 192 -18.90 -32.63 5.92
C VAL A 192 -17.90 -33.70 5.46
N LEU A 193 -18.11 -34.26 4.27
CA LEU A 193 -17.25 -35.33 3.72
C LEU A 193 -15.83 -34.83 3.42
N ILE A 194 -15.72 -33.62 2.84
CA ILE A 194 -14.44 -32.98 2.59
C ILE A 194 -13.76 -32.63 3.93
N GLY A 195 -14.50 -32.03 4.86
CA GLY A 195 -14.01 -31.71 6.20
C GLY A 195 -13.46 -32.94 6.94
N GLN A 196 -14.09 -34.10 6.80
CA GLN A 196 -13.60 -35.36 7.37
C GLN A 196 -12.26 -35.80 6.78
N LYS A 197 -12.09 -35.71 5.46
CA LYS A 197 -10.80 -36.04 4.83
C LYS A 197 -9.69 -35.08 5.26
N LEU A 198 -10.04 -33.80 5.41
CA LEU A 198 -9.08 -32.76 5.78
C LEU A 198 -8.71 -32.74 7.26
N SER A 199 -9.58 -33.22 8.16
CA SER A 199 -9.28 -33.30 9.59
C SER A 199 -8.00 -34.10 9.89
N PHE A 200 -7.73 -35.14 9.07
CA PHE A 200 -6.49 -35.90 9.14
C PHE A 200 -5.24 -35.06 8.84
N LEU A 201 -5.33 -34.11 7.90
CA LEU A 201 -4.20 -33.27 7.47
C LEU A 201 -3.86 -32.16 8.47
N PHE A 202 -4.87 -31.68 9.21
CA PHE A 202 -4.76 -30.63 10.20
C PHE A 202 -4.52 -31.15 11.63
N SER A 203 -4.63 -32.46 11.86
CA SER A 203 -4.29 -33.06 13.16
C SER A 203 -2.77 -33.12 13.41
N GLU A 204 -2.31 -32.62 14.56
CA GLU A 204 -0.87 -32.57 14.92
C GLU A 204 -0.25 -33.96 15.13
N SER A 205 -1.06 -34.96 15.47
CA SER A 205 -0.58 -36.27 15.95
C SER A 205 -0.33 -37.31 14.85
N LYS A 206 -0.89 -37.18 13.64
CA LYS A 206 -1.02 -38.33 12.70
C LYS A 206 -0.27 -38.25 11.36
N GLY A 207 0.50 -37.19 11.06
CA GLY A 207 1.10 -37.08 9.72
C GLY A 207 2.40 -36.29 9.60
N LYS A 208 3.55 -36.91 9.90
CA LYS A 208 4.90 -36.37 9.61
C LYS A 208 5.50 -36.91 8.30
N SER A 209 4.68 -37.38 7.35
CA SER A 209 5.14 -37.93 6.06
C SER A 209 5.20 -36.87 4.96
N LYS A 210 6.15 -37.02 4.02
CA LYS A 210 6.29 -36.16 2.83
C LYS A 210 4.99 -36.11 2.01
N ARG A 211 4.25 -37.23 1.92
CA ARG A 211 2.95 -37.30 1.21
C ARG A 211 1.89 -36.39 1.87
N VAL A 212 1.82 -36.36 3.21
CA VAL A 212 0.85 -35.54 3.95
C VAL A 212 1.11 -34.04 3.74
N ASN A 213 2.38 -33.63 3.72
CA ASN A 213 2.74 -32.24 3.42
C ASN A 213 2.35 -31.82 2.00
N ILE A 214 2.52 -32.69 1.00
CA ILE A 214 2.09 -32.41 -0.38
C ILE A 214 0.57 -32.21 -0.43
N VAL A 215 -0.21 -33.12 0.18
CA VAL A 215 -1.68 -32.99 0.21
C VAL A 215 -2.12 -31.73 0.95
N ARG A 216 -1.43 -31.34 2.03
CA ARG A 216 -1.69 -30.07 2.73
C ARG A 216 -1.46 -28.86 1.83
N VAL A 217 -0.33 -28.80 1.13
CA VAL A 217 -0.02 -27.70 0.19
C VAL A 217 -1.06 -27.66 -0.94
N LEU A 218 -1.43 -28.81 -1.51
CA LEU A 218 -2.48 -28.87 -2.54
C LEU A 218 -3.84 -28.41 -2.01
N THR A 219 -4.18 -28.72 -0.76
CA THR A 219 -5.41 -28.26 -0.13
C THR A 219 -5.39 -26.74 0.09
N MET A 220 -4.26 -26.18 0.58
CA MET A 220 -4.10 -24.74 0.75
C MET A 220 -4.15 -24.01 -0.60
N LEU A 221 -3.54 -24.59 -1.64
CA LEU A 221 -3.64 -24.09 -3.01
C LEU A 221 -5.07 -24.16 -3.52
N GLY A 222 -5.80 -25.26 -3.27
CA GLY A 222 -7.21 -25.38 -3.59
C GLY A 222 -8.06 -24.32 -2.90
N TYR A 223 -7.84 -24.08 -1.61
CA TYR A 223 -8.51 -23.01 -0.86
C TYR A 223 -8.21 -21.64 -1.46
N PHE A 224 -6.95 -21.38 -1.81
CA PHE A 224 -6.55 -20.15 -2.50
C PHE A 224 -7.29 -20.02 -3.83
N LEU A 225 -7.29 -21.05 -4.67
CA LEU A 225 -8.00 -21.06 -5.96
C LEU A 225 -9.51 -20.86 -5.81
N ILE A 226 -10.11 -21.32 -4.72
CA ILE A 226 -11.54 -21.14 -4.44
C ILE A 226 -11.82 -19.70 -4.01
N ALA A 227 -11.04 -19.18 -3.06
CA ALA A 227 -11.14 -17.80 -2.60
C ALA A 227 -10.90 -16.80 -3.74
N PHE A 228 -9.96 -17.13 -4.62
CA PHE A 228 -9.55 -16.34 -5.77
C PHE A 228 -10.51 -16.48 -6.97
N GLY A 229 -10.75 -17.72 -7.38
CA GLY A 229 -11.51 -18.06 -8.57
C GLY A 229 -12.98 -17.70 -8.45
N SER A 230 -13.54 -17.68 -7.24
CA SER A 230 -14.93 -17.24 -7.01
C SER A 230 -15.18 -15.81 -7.51
N GLY A 231 -14.29 -14.85 -7.22
CA GLY A 231 -14.43 -13.48 -7.70
C GLY A 231 -14.34 -13.36 -9.24
N LEU A 232 -13.43 -14.12 -9.85
CA LEU A 232 -13.29 -14.18 -11.32
C LEU A 232 -14.51 -14.82 -11.97
N ILE A 233 -15.00 -15.94 -11.44
CA ILE A 233 -16.19 -16.64 -11.95
C ILE A 233 -17.42 -15.74 -11.86
N LEU A 234 -17.57 -14.97 -10.78
CA LEU A 234 -18.67 -14.00 -10.64
C LEU A 234 -18.61 -12.94 -11.73
N THR A 235 -17.44 -12.32 -11.94
CA THR A 235 -17.29 -11.23 -12.92
C THR A 235 -17.43 -11.74 -14.35
N PHE A 236 -16.75 -12.85 -14.68
CA PHE A 236 -16.85 -13.53 -15.97
C PHE A 236 -18.27 -14.01 -16.24
N GLY A 237 -18.95 -14.56 -15.23
CA GLY A 237 -20.32 -15.04 -15.34
C GLY A 237 -21.27 -13.92 -15.77
N LEU A 238 -21.19 -12.76 -15.11
CA LEU A 238 -22.00 -11.58 -15.46
C LEU A 238 -21.65 -11.01 -16.84
N SER A 239 -20.36 -10.86 -17.16
CA SER A 239 -19.94 -10.30 -18.46
C SER A 239 -20.23 -11.22 -19.65
N SER A 240 -20.44 -12.52 -19.41
CA SER A 240 -20.68 -13.50 -20.48
C SER A 240 -22.13 -13.60 -20.89
N ILE A 241 -23.09 -13.05 -20.12
CA ILE A 241 -24.52 -13.25 -20.40
C ILE A 241 -24.87 -12.64 -21.76
N ASP A 242 -24.54 -11.37 -21.99
CA ASP A 242 -24.75 -10.69 -23.28
C ASP A 242 -24.12 -11.45 -24.46
N ILE A 243 -22.87 -11.89 -24.29
CA ILE A 243 -22.12 -12.64 -25.31
C ILE A 243 -22.82 -13.98 -25.63
N LEU A 244 -23.31 -14.68 -24.62
CA LEU A 244 -24.04 -15.93 -24.82
C LEU A 244 -25.39 -15.67 -25.48
N LEU A 245 -26.12 -14.64 -25.07
CA LEU A 245 -27.39 -14.26 -25.68
C LEU A 245 -27.20 -13.95 -27.17
N GLU A 246 -26.19 -13.17 -27.53
CA GLU A 246 -25.90 -12.83 -28.93
C GLU A 246 -25.53 -14.05 -29.77
N ASN A 247 -24.62 -14.91 -29.29
CA ASN A 247 -24.17 -16.09 -30.03
C ASN A 247 -25.29 -17.11 -30.28
N PHE A 248 -26.19 -17.29 -29.30
CA PHE A 248 -27.27 -18.28 -29.34
C PHE A 248 -28.61 -17.71 -29.85
N LYS A 249 -28.65 -16.45 -30.30
CA LYS A 249 -29.72 -15.93 -31.16
C LYS A 249 -29.72 -16.61 -32.53
N THR A 250 -28.54 -16.82 -33.11
CA THR A 250 -28.39 -17.38 -34.48
C THR A 250 -28.00 -18.85 -34.48
N ASN A 251 -27.36 -19.35 -33.42
CA ASN A 251 -26.89 -20.74 -33.32
C ASN A 251 -27.69 -21.52 -32.26
N GLU A 252 -28.84 -22.08 -32.63
CA GLU A 252 -29.67 -22.82 -31.68
C GLU A 252 -28.99 -24.12 -31.19
N PRO A 253 -28.95 -24.39 -29.86
CA PRO A 253 -28.37 -25.61 -29.35
C PRO A 253 -29.26 -26.82 -29.69
N PRO A 254 -28.70 -27.96 -30.12
CA PRO A 254 -29.48 -29.16 -30.43
C PRO A 254 -30.29 -29.63 -29.21
N ILE A 255 -31.55 -30.01 -29.41
CA ILE A 255 -32.43 -30.48 -28.33
C ILE A 255 -31.85 -31.68 -27.56
N LEU A 256 -31.12 -32.57 -28.24
CA LEU A 256 -30.41 -33.70 -27.63
C LEU A 256 -29.41 -33.23 -26.57
N PHE A 257 -28.73 -32.10 -26.82
CA PHE A 257 -27.77 -31.54 -25.89
C PHE A 257 -28.46 -31.01 -24.62
N ASN A 258 -29.60 -30.32 -24.77
CA ASN A 258 -30.42 -29.88 -23.64
C ASN A 258 -30.97 -31.07 -22.82
N ILE A 259 -31.38 -32.15 -23.49
CA ILE A 259 -31.81 -33.38 -22.81
C ILE A 259 -30.67 -33.96 -21.98
N ILE A 260 -29.47 -34.13 -22.56
CA ILE A 260 -28.30 -34.67 -21.86
C ILE A 260 -27.94 -33.81 -20.64
N LEU A 261 -27.88 -32.48 -20.79
CA LEU A 261 -27.54 -31.57 -19.69
C LEU A 261 -28.61 -31.57 -18.60
N SER A 262 -29.89 -31.60 -18.95
CA SER A 262 -31.00 -31.64 -17.98
C SER A 262 -31.01 -32.90 -17.11
N LEU A 263 -30.40 -34.01 -17.59
CA LEU A 263 -30.24 -35.26 -16.83
C LEU A 263 -29.07 -35.21 -15.84
N ILE A 264 -28.13 -34.27 -15.98
CA ILE A 264 -27.00 -34.12 -15.06
C ILE A 264 -27.51 -33.54 -13.72
N PRO A 265 -27.44 -34.31 -12.60
CA PRO A 265 -28.11 -33.94 -11.36
C PRO A 265 -27.64 -32.60 -10.74
N PHE A 266 -26.36 -32.28 -10.87
CA PHE A 266 -25.76 -31.03 -10.40
C PHE A 266 -24.65 -30.58 -11.36
N PRO A 267 -24.59 -29.30 -11.76
CA PRO A 267 -25.45 -28.19 -11.35
C PRO A 267 -26.62 -27.93 -12.32
N PHE A 268 -26.79 -28.73 -13.37
CA PHE A 268 -27.65 -28.39 -14.52
C PHE A 268 -29.14 -28.69 -14.31
N ALA A 269 -29.53 -29.88 -13.84
CA ALA A 269 -30.94 -30.23 -13.60
C ALA A 269 -31.72 -29.17 -12.79
N PRO A 270 -31.20 -28.64 -11.64
CA PRO A 270 -31.86 -27.54 -10.93
C PRO A 270 -31.93 -26.23 -11.74
N GLY A 271 -30.94 -25.96 -12.59
CA GLY A 271 -30.95 -24.81 -13.48
C GLY A 271 -32.01 -24.92 -14.58
N TYR A 272 -32.15 -26.10 -15.19
CA TYR A 272 -33.21 -26.39 -16.17
C TYR A 272 -34.59 -26.26 -15.53
N LEU A 273 -34.81 -26.79 -14.33
CA LEU A 273 -36.10 -26.69 -13.65
C LEU A 273 -36.52 -25.22 -13.42
N LEU A 274 -35.58 -24.38 -12.99
CA LEU A 274 -35.81 -22.95 -12.82
C LEU A 274 -36.10 -22.26 -14.15
N SER A 275 -35.34 -22.58 -15.19
CA SER A 275 -35.56 -21.98 -16.52
C SER A 275 -36.91 -22.37 -17.11
N LEU A 276 -37.31 -23.64 -17.04
CA LEU A 276 -38.62 -24.07 -17.53
C LEU A 276 -39.77 -23.40 -16.76
N SER A 277 -39.59 -23.10 -15.46
CA SER A 277 -40.56 -22.33 -14.69
C SER A 277 -40.67 -20.85 -15.10
N SER A 278 -39.66 -20.32 -15.81
CA SER A 278 -39.68 -18.96 -16.36
C SER A 278 -40.44 -18.85 -17.69
N ILE A 279 -40.56 -19.94 -18.45
CA ILE A 279 -41.23 -19.99 -19.77
C ILE A 279 -42.26 -21.13 -19.85
N PRO A 280 -43.31 -21.15 -19.02
CA PRO A 280 -44.20 -22.30 -18.83
C PRO A 280 -44.88 -22.84 -20.11
N ASN A 281 -45.01 -22.01 -21.16
CA ASN A 281 -45.82 -22.32 -22.34
C ASN A 281 -44.99 -22.51 -23.63
N GLN A 282 -43.65 -22.45 -23.57
CA GLN A 282 -42.81 -22.37 -24.77
C GLN A 282 -41.77 -23.49 -24.91
N PHE A 283 -41.75 -24.51 -24.04
CA PHE A 283 -40.72 -25.56 -24.09
C PHE A 283 -41.24 -26.93 -24.58
N PRO A 284 -40.37 -27.77 -25.20
CA PRO A 284 -40.72 -29.15 -25.55
C PRO A 284 -41.05 -30.02 -24.33
N SER A 285 -42.13 -30.80 -24.38
CA SER A 285 -42.56 -31.69 -23.26
C SER A 285 -41.50 -32.73 -22.87
N VAL A 286 -40.69 -33.17 -23.84
CA VAL A 286 -39.57 -34.10 -23.62
C VAL A 286 -38.52 -33.50 -22.68
N LEU A 287 -38.26 -32.19 -22.77
CA LEU A 287 -37.27 -31.51 -21.93
C LEU A 287 -37.74 -31.36 -20.48
N LEU A 288 -39.04 -31.19 -20.26
CA LEU A 288 -39.62 -31.22 -18.91
C LEU A 288 -39.45 -32.60 -18.28
N LEU A 289 -39.75 -33.66 -19.02
CA LEU A 289 -39.60 -35.03 -18.53
C LEU A 289 -38.14 -35.35 -18.17
N SER A 290 -37.19 -35.01 -19.04
CA SER A 290 -35.76 -35.23 -18.77
C SER A 290 -35.27 -34.43 -17.56
N THR A 291 -35.76 -33.20 -17.39
CA THR A 291 -35.44 -32.36 -16.22
C THR A 291 -35.98 -32.95 -14.92
N LEU A 292 -37.22 -33.46 -14.90
CA LEU A 292 -37.80 -34.12 -13.74
C LEU A 292 -37.06 -35.41 -13.36
N ILE A 293 -36.60 -36.17 -14.36
CA ILE A 293 -35.72 -37.33 -14.15
C ILE A 293 -34.39 -36.88 -13.53
N GLY A 294 -33.77 -35.81 -14.06
CA GLY A 294 -32.53 -35.23 -13.52
C GLY A 294 -32.65 -34.78 -12.06
N ILE A 295 -33.75 -34.11 -11.70
CA ILE A 295 -34.06 -33.70 -10.32
C ILE A 295 -34.26 -34.91 -9.41
N THR A 296 -34.93 -35.97 -9.92
CA THR A 296 -35.09 -37.22 -9.17
C THR A 296 -33.74 -37.86 -8.88
N PHE A 297 -32.84 -37.91 -9.86
CA PHE A 297 -31.46 -38.35 -9.66
C PHE A 297 -30.71 -37.45 -8.68
N PHE A 298 -30.96 -36.15 -8.67
CA PHE A 298 -30.35 -35.22 -7.71
C PHE A 298 -30.81 -35.50 -6.28
N ILE A 299 -32.11 -35.75 -6.06
CA ILE A 299 -32.65 -36.13 -4.76
C ILE A 299 -32.05 -37.46 -4.27
N ILE A 300 -31.95 -38.47 -5.16
CA ILE A 300 -31.32 -39.77 -4.83
C ILE A 300 -29.83 -39.58 -4.47
N LEU A 301 -29.12 -38.75 -5.22
CA LEU A 301 -27.71 -38.42 -4.95
C LEU A 301 -27.55 -37.74 -3.59
N ILE A 302 -28.39 -36.75 -3.28
CA ILE A 302 -28.42 -36.06 -1.98
C ILE A 302 -28.69 -37.06 -0.85
N TRP A 303 -29.69 -37.93 -1.02
CA TRP A 303 -30.02 -38.94 -0.02
C TRP A 303 -28.83 -39.87 0.27
N ARG A 304 -28.15 -40.37 -0.77
CA ARG A 304 -26.95 -41.19 -0.62
C ARG A 304 -25.83 -40.42 0.10
N LEU A 305 -25.55 -39.19 -0.30
CA LEU A 305 -24.51 -38.35 0.33
C LEU A 305 -24.84 -38.03 1.78
N TYR A 306 -26.10 -37.73 2.09
CA TYR A 306 -26.59 -37.48 3.44
C TYR A 306 -26.38 -38.68 4.36
N MET A 307 -26.67 -39.89 3.87
CA MET A 307 -26.41 -41.11 4.62
C MET A 307 -24.90 -41.26 4.93
N VAL A 308 -24.02 -41.06 3.96
CA VAL A 308 -22.57 -41.13 4.19
C VAL A 308 -22.09 -40.04 5.16
N ALA A 309 -22.58 -38.80 5.01
CA ALA A 309 -22.21 -37.67 5.86
C ALA A 309 -22.64 -37.89 7.32
N ILE A 310 -23.84 -38.44 7.57
CA ILE A 310 -24.28 -38.79 8.93
C ILE A 310 -23.43 -39.89 9.55
N HIS A 311 -23.06 -40.91 8.78
CA HIS A 311 -22.18 -41.97 9.27
C HIS A 311 -20.80 -41.40 9.65
N ALA A 312 -20.26 -40.50 8.83
CA ALA A 312 -19.02 -39.78 9.13
C ALA A 312 -19.12 -38.99 10.44
N LEU A 313 -20.18 -38.18 10.61
CA LEU A 313 -20.44 -37.40 11.82
C LEU A 313 -20.52 -38.28 13.07
N ARG A 314 -21.22 -39.42 12.97
CA ARG A 314 -21.39 -40.34 14.10
C ARG A 314 -20.06 -40.98 14.51
N ARG A 315 -19.19 -41.31 13.53
CA ARG A 315 -17.89 -41.96 13.77
C ARG A 315 -16.93 -41.04 14.53
N THR A 316 -16.88 -39.76 14.19
CA THR A 316 -16.04 -38.76 14.86
C THR A 316 -16.31 -38.67 16.36
N ILE A 317 -17.56 -38.84 16.78
CA ILE A 317 -17.97 -38.71 18.19
C ILE A 317 -17.65 -39.98 18.99
N SER A 318 -17.50 -41.12 18.31
CA SER A 318 -17.30 -42.45 18.93
C SER A 318 -15.86 -42.95 18.95
N THR A 319 -14.94 -42.29 18.25
CA THR A 319 -13.52 -42.64 18.30
C THR A 319 -12.96 -42.28 19.67
N GLU A 320 -12.85 -43.28 20.55
CA GLU A 320 -11.85 -43.27 21.62
C GLU A 320 -10.50 -43.04 20.95
N THR A 321 -9.81 -41.97 21.34
CA THR A 321 -8.44 -41.74 20.89
C THR A 321 -7.58 -42.88 21.42
N GLU A 322 -7.12 -43.76 20.53
CA GLU A 322 -5.95 -44.60 20.80
C GLU A 322 -4.84 -43.68 21.31
N ILE A 323 -4.49 -43.82 22.58
CA ILE A 323 -3.31 -43.20 23.16
C ILE A 323 -2.14 -43.93 22.52
N VAL A 324 -1.67 -43.41 21.39
CA VAL A 324 -0.47 -43.94 20.75
C VAL A 324 0.69 -43.60 21.68
N GLU A 325 1.28 -44.63 22.29
CA GLU A 325 2.56 -44.50 22.99
C GLU A 325 3.58 -43.91 22.02
N VAL A 326 3.98 -42.66 22.29
CA VAL A 326 5.03 -42.00 21.53
C VAL A 326 6.34 -42.67 21.92
N LYS A 327 6.74 -43.71 21.18
CA LYS A 327 8.10 -44.26 21.28
C LYS A 327 9.09 -43.13 20.99
N LYS A 328 9.79 -42.66 22.04
CA LYS A 328 10.89 -41.69 21.93
C LYS A 328 11.99 -42.31 21.07
N LYS A 329 11.94 -42.08 19.75
CA LYS A 329 13.07 -42.37 18.88
C LYS A 329 14.17 -41.36 19.19
N THR A 330 15.34 -41.85 19.55
CA THR A 330 16.57 -41.06 19.59
C THR A 330 16.89 -40.64 18.15
N VAL A 331 16.50 -39.41 17.80
CA VAL A 331 16.82 -38.84 16.50
C VAL A 331 18.27 -38.38 16.55
N LYS A 332 19.16 -39.04 15.79
CA LYS A 332 20.48 -38.48 15.47
C LYS A 332 20.26 -37.24 14.60
N VAL A 333 20.45 -36.05 15.18
CA VAL A 333 20.32 -34.78 14.47
C VAL A 333 21.64 -34.52 13.73
N GLU A 334 21.66 -34.77 12.42
CA GLU A 334 22.77 -34.32 11.57
C GLU A 334 22.68 -32.81 11.36
N VAL A 335 23.61 -32.06 11.95
CA VAL A 335 23.74 -30.61 11.72
C VAL A 335 24.60 -30.39 10.48
N LYS A 336 23.98 -29.98 9.37
CA LYS A 336 24.71 -29.60 8.15
C LYS A 336 24.89 -28.09 8.10
N PRO A 337 26.13 -27.56 8.04
CA PRO A 337 26.36 -26.13 7.93
C PRO A 337 25.78 -25.62 6.60
N LYS A 338 25.04 -24.51 6.66
CA LYS A 338 24.51 -23.78 5.50
C LYS A 338 24.71 -22.29 5.70
N SER A 339 24.75 -21.52 4.62
CA SER A 339 24.78 -20.06 4.72
C SER A 339 23.50 -19.53 5.39
N SER A 340 23.65 -18.50 6.22
CA SER A 340 22.55 -17.90 6.99
C SER A 340 21.35 -17.54 6.12
N ILE A 341 21.61 -16.91 4.96
CA ILE A 341 20.56 -16.49 4.01
C ILE A 341 19.76 -17.70 3.50
N ARG A 342 20.44 -18.77 3.06
CA ARG A 342 19.76 -19.98 2.59
C ARG A 342 18.99 -20.66 3.71
N ALA A 343 19.48 -20.60 4.95
CA ALA A 343 18.78 -21.12 6.11
C ALA A 343 17.48 -20.35 6.40
N TYR A 344 17.52 -19.01 6.39
CA TYR A 344 16.33 -18.17 6.58
C TYR A 344 15.31 -18.33 5.46
N LEU A 345 15.75 -18.30 4.19
CA LEU A 345 14.86 -18.55 3.05
C LEU A 345 14.14 -19.89 3.18
N ARG A 346 14.88 -20.94 3.54
CA ARG A 346 14.30 -22.27 3.76
C ARG A 346 13.33 -22.27 4.95
N LYS A 347 13.67 -21.61 6.05
CA LYS A 347 12.80 -21.47 7.23
C LYS A 347 11.47 -20.84 6.84
N ASP A 348 11.52 -19.72 6.11
CA ASP A 348 10.34 -18.94 5.76
C ASP A 348 9.44 -19.68 4.77
N LEU A 349 10.01 -20.31 3.74
CA LEU A 349 9.25 -21.13 2.79
C LEU A 349 8.61 -22.36 3.45
N ILE A 350 9.32 -23.04 4.36
CA ILE A 350 8.75 -24.16 5.12
C ILE A 350 7.65 -23.67 6.08
N SER A 351 7.80 -22.49 6.66
CA SER A 351 6.77 -21.92 7.56
C SER A 351 5.54 -21.50 6.77
N ALA A 352 5.73 -20.86 5.61
CA ALA A 352 4.64 -20.44 4.73
C ALA A 352 3.83 -21.61 4.16
N THR A 353 4.44 -22.78 3.96
CA THR A 353 3.73 -24.00 3.50
C THR A 353 2.97 -24.75 4.60
N ARG A 354 3.00 -24.25 5.85
CA ARG A 354 2.35 -24.87 7.01
C ARG A 354 1.21 -24.04 7.59
N ASP A 355 1.13 -22.76 7.24
CA ASP A 355 0.11 -21.81 7.70
C ASP A 355 -0.64 -21.26 6.49
N ILE A 356 -1.97 -21.34 6.50
CA ILE A 356 -2.79 -20.92 5.36
C ILE A 356 -2.66 -19.42 5.09
N GLN A 357 -2.52 -18.62 6.15
CA GLN A 357 -2.41 -17.17 6.02
C GLN A 357 -1.07 -16.77 5.37
N SER A 358 0.04 -17.31 5.88
CA SER A 358 1.37 -17.13 5.28
C SER A 358 1.45 -17.69 3.86
N PHE A 359 0.76 -18.79 3.57
CA PHE A 359 0.64 -19.33 2.22
C PHE A 359 -0.07 -18.35 1.28
N MET A 360 -1.16 -17.72 1.72
CA MET A 360 -1.83 -16.68 0.93
C MET A 360 -0.91 -15.49 0.67
N PHE A 361 -0.11 -15.04 1.64
CA PHE A 361 0.85 -13.94 1.43
C PHE A 361 1.97 -14.28 0.44
N LEU A 362 2.26 -15.56 0.19
CA LEU A 362 3.21 -15.98 -0.84
C LEU A 362 2.61 -15.91 -2.25
N PHE A 363 1.36 -16.35 -2.44
CA PHE A 363 0.74 -16.49 -3.76
C PHE A 363 -0.08 -15.29 -4.20
N PHE A 364 -0.77 -14.61 -3.27
CA PHE A 364 -1.64 -13.49 -3.60
C PHE A 364 -0.90 -12.36 -4.35
N PRO A 365 0.34 -11.99 -4.00
CA PRO A 365 1.12 -11.00 -4.77
C PRO A 365 1.37 -11.37 -6.23
N ILE A 366 1.37 -12.66 -6.58
CA ILE A 366 1.60 -13.14 -7.94
C ILE A 366 0.30 -13.10 -8.75
N PHE A 367 -0.81 -13.52 -8.15
CA PHE A 367 -2.08 -13.65 -8.87
C PHE A 367 -2.94 -12.38 -8.84
N TYR A 368 -2.78 -11.50 -7.85
CA TYR A 368 -3.58 -10.27 -7.76
C TYR A 368 -3.44 -9.36 -8.99
N PRO A 369 -2.22 -9.08 -9.51
CA PRO A 369 -2.09 -8.33 -10.75
C PRO A 369 -2.73 -9.03 -11.94
N LEU A 370 -2.66 -10.38 -11.99
CA LEU A 370 -3.27 -11.15 -13.06
C LEU A 370 -4.80 -11.05 -13.05
N ILE A 371 -5.44 -11.03 -11.87
CA ILE A 371 -6.89 -10.76 -11.78
C ILE A 371 -7.20 -9.48 -12.50
N MET A 372 -6.50 -8.40 -12.13
CA MET A 372 -6.80 -7.09 -12.68
C MET A 372 -6.64 -7.10 -14.20
N VAL A 373 -5.59 -7.74 -14.72
CA VAL A 373 -5.36 -7.87 -16.17
C VAL A 373 -6.52 -8.61 -16.86
N PHE A 374 -6.98 -9.74 -16.33
CA PHE A 374 -8.10 -10.48 -16.92
C PHE A 374 -9.44 -9.75 -16.76
N THR A 375 -9.62 -9.02 -15.66
CA THR A 375 -10.86 -8.26 -15.39
C THR A 375 -10.98 -7.04 -16.31
N LEU A 376 -9.85 -6.42 -16.66
CA LEU A 376 -9.79 -5.22 -17.49
C LEU A 376 -9.43 -5.53 -18.96
N GLN A 377 -9.56 -6.79 -19.41
CA GLN A 377 -9.08 -7.21 -20.73
C GLN A 377 -9.67 -6.38 -21.89
N GLY A 378 -10.98 -6.10 -21.87
CA GLY A 378 -11.63 -5.29 -22.91
C GLY A 378 -11.03 -3.88 -23.05
N PRO A 379 -11.05 -3.06 -21.97
CA PRO A 379 -10.37 -1.76 -21.96
C PRO A 379 -8.89 -1.82 -22.31
N ILE A 380 -8.16 -2.86 -21.87
CA ILE A 380 -6.74 -3.03 -22.18
C ILE A 380 -6.52 -3.22 -23.68
N ILE A 381 -7.30 -4.10 -24.34
CA ILE A 381 -7.15 -4.36 -25.78
C ILE A 381 -7.50 -3.10 -26.58
N GLY A 382 -8.57 -2.39 -26.24
CA GLY A 382 -8.97 -1.16 -26.91
C GLY A 382 -7.98 0.01 -26.70
N GLY A 383 -7.36 0.11 -25.52
CA GLY A 383 -6.49 1.22 -25.15
C GLY A 383 -5.10 1.19 -25.80
N VAL A 384 -4.53 0.00 -26.06
CA VAL A 384 -3.13 -0.13 -26.55
C VAL A 384 -2.96 0.31 -28.01
N ALA A 385 -4.05 0.62 -28.72
CA ALA A 385 -4.01 1.25 -30.04
C ALA A 385 -3.50 2.70 -30.02
N SER A 386 -3.46 3.36 -28.85
CA SER A 386 -3.00 4.74 -28.71
C SER A 386 -1.81 4.85 -27.76
N VAL A 387 -0.96 5.85 -28.00
CA VAL A 387 0.18 6.19 -27.15
C VAL A 387 -0.31 6.59 -25.74
N GLU A 388 -1.41 7.33 -25.64
CA GLU A 388 -2.05 7.67 -24.36
C GLU A 388 -2.56 6.45 -23.59
N GLY A 389 -3.18 5.49 -24.27
CA GLY A 389 -3.67 4.26 -23.63
C GLY A 389 -2.55 3.38 -23.09
N ILE A 390 -1.37 3.37 -23.71
CA ILE A 390 -0.18 2.69 -23.15
C ILE A 390 0.28 3.36 -21.85
N LEU A 391 0.24 4.69 -21.77
CA LEU A 391 0.58 5.44 -20.55
C LEU A 391 -0.43 5.17 -19.42
N ILE A 392 -1.72 5.10 -19.74
CA ILE A 392 -2.78 4.75 -18.78
C ILE A 392 -2.57 3.31 -18.27
N LEU A 393 -2.33 2.36 -19.18
CA LEU A 393 -2.05 0.97 -18.82
C LEU A 393 -0.83 0.86 -17.91
N TRP A 394 0.26 1.57 -18.25
CA TRP A 394 1.46 1.66 -17.42
C TRP A 394 1.13 2.16 -16.01
N SER A 395 0.40 3.26 -15.92
CA SER A 395 0.05 3.92 -14.66
C SER A 395 -0.79 3.02 -13.75
N ILE A 396 -1.77 2.32 -14.32
CA ILE A 396 -2.64 1.38 -13.60
C ILE A 396 -1.82 0.19 -13.07
N ILE A 397 -0.98 -0.41 -13.90
CA ILE A 397 -0.18 -1.57 -13.50
C ILE A 397 0.85 -1.18 -12.43
N VAL A 398 1.59 -0.07 -12.60
CA VAL A 398 2.51 0.41 -11.55
C VAL A 398 1.74 0.68 -10.24
N GLY A 399 0.50 1.20 -10.32
CA GLY A 399 -0.38 1.39 -9.18
C GLY A 399 -0.75 0.09 -8.46
N VAL A 400 -0.97 -1.01 -9.19
CA VAL A 400 -1.18 -2.34 -8.58
C VAL A 400 0.02 -2.78 -7.73
N TYR A 401 1.23 -2.47 -8.17
CA TYR A 401 2.46 -2.82 -7.45
C TYR A 401 2.66 -2.03 -6.16
N LEU A 402 1.79 -1.06 -5.81
CA LEU A 402 1.72 -0.47 -4.47
C LEU A 402 1.06 -1.39 -3.44
N PHE A 403 0.16 -2.29 -3.87
CA PHE A 403 -0.57 -3.17 -2.95
C PHE A 403 0.23 -4.44 -2.58
N ILE A 404 1.27 -4.77 -3.35
CA ILE A 404 2.11 -5.96 -3.12
C ILE A 404 3.06 -5.81 -1.92
N PRO A 405 3.83 -4.70 -1.78
CA PRO A 405 4.70 -4.48 -0.63
C PRO A 405 4.06 -4.70 0.75
N PRO A 406 2.89 -4.11 1.08
CA PRO A 406 2.30 -4.30 2.41
C PRO A 406 1.92 -5.76 2.66
N MET A 407 1.45 -6.49 1.64
CA MET A 407 1.13 -7.92 1.76
C MET A 407 2.36 -8.76 2.09
N LEU A 408 3.46 -8.53 1.36
CA LEU A 408 4.72 -9.26 1.57
C LEU A 408 5.34 -8.92 2.93
N ILE A 409 5.37 -7.64 3.30
CA ILE A 409 5.98 -7.17 4.55
C ILE A 409 5.19 -7.66 5.76
N ILE A 410 3.86 -7.52 5.76
CA ILE A 410 3.01 -8.02 6.84
C ILE A 410 3.11 -9.55 6.91
N GLY A 411 3.07 -10.25 5.78
CA GLY A 411 3.16 -11.71 5.74
C GLY A 411 4.47 -12.26 6.30
N PHE A 412 5.61 -11.80 5.78
CA PHE A 412 6.90 -12.40 6.12
C PHE A 412 7.54 -11.85 7.40
N LEU A 413 7.26 -10.61 7.81
CA LEU A 413 7.81 -10.07 9.06
C LEU A 413 7.04 -10.57 10.30
N ASN A 414 5.74 -10.85 10.18
CA ASN A 414 4.97 -11.39 11.30
C ASN A 414 5.43 -12.81 11.69
N ILE A 415 6.07 -13.56 10.79
CA ILE A 415 6.65 -14.89 11.08
C ILE A 415 7.77 -14.78 12.13
N GLU A 416 8.47 -13.64 12.23
CA GLU A 416 9.52 -13.44 13.25
C GLU A 416 8.95 -13.13 14.63
N GLU A 417 7.69 -12.66 14.73
CA GLU A 417 7.07 -12.39 16.03
C GLU A 417 6.74 -13.68 16.80
N SER A 418 6.57 -14.82 16.11
CA SER A 418 6.33 -16.10 16.77
C SER A 418 7.62 -16.68 17.34
N GLY A 419 7.67 -16.83 18.67
CA GLY A 419 8.88 -17.31 19.36
C GLY A 419 9.97 -16.26 19.45
N SER A 420 9.63 -14.96 19.34
CA SER A 420 10.57 -13.84 19.46
C SER A 420 11.41 -13.91 20.74
N SER A 421 10.85 -14.38 21.86
CA SER A 421 11.60 -14.57 23.11
C SER A 421 12.75 -15.59 22.97
N ILE A 422 12.55 -16.65 22.19
CA ILE A 422 13.57 -17.66 21.91
C ILE A 422 14.56 -17.13 20.87
N LEU A 423 14.08 -16.50 19.80
CA LEU A 423 14.94 -15.92 18.77
C LEU A 423 15.84 -14.81 19.33
N ALA A 424 15.32 -13.98 20.24
CA ALA A 424 16.07 -12.93 20.91
C ALA A 424 17.21 -13.46 21.80
N SER A 425 17.09 -14.71 22.28
CA SER A 425 18.13 -15.38 23.07
C SER A 425 19.26 -15.99 22.24
N LEU A 426 19.04 -16.15 20.92
CA LEU A 426 20.03 -16.72 20.01
C LEU A 426 20.96 -15.62 19.47
N PRO A 427 22.26 -15.90 19.26
CA PRO A 427 23.24 -14.94 18.73
C PRO A 427 23.06 -14.75 17.22
N ILE A 428 21.92 -14.20 16.81
CA ILE A 428 21.53 -14.03 15.41
C ILE A 428 21.93 -12.64 14.90
N LEU A 429 22.58 -12.60 13.74
CA LEU A 429 22.83 -11.36 13.01
C LEU A 429 21.55 -10.88 12.30
N SER A 430 20.96 -9.79 12.80
CA SER A 430 19.73 -9.20 12.21
C SER A 430 19.89 -8.77 10.74
N ARG A 431 21.12 -8.45 10.31
CA ARG A 431 21.44 -8.15 8.90
C ARG A 431 21.13 -9.34 7.97
N ASP A 432 21.51 -10.55 8.37
CA ASP A 432 21.33 -11.75 7.56
C ASP A 432 19.85 -12.12 7.44
N GLN A 433 19.10 -11.96 8.53
CA GLN A 433 17.64 -12.09 8.54
C GLN A 433 17.00 -11.09 7.59
N ALA A 434 17.31 -9.79 7.74
CA ALA A 434 16.73 -8.73 6.93
C ALA A 434 17.05 -8.92 5.43
N LYS A 435 18.30 -9.28 5.11
CA LYS A 435 18.72 -9.55 3.73
C LYS A 435 17.97 -10.75 3.13
N ALA A 436 17.78 -11.83 3.89
CA ALA A 436 17.02 -12.98 3.42
C ALA A 436 15.55 -12.62 3.12
N LYS A 437 14.91 -11.79 3.96
CA LYS A 437 13.54 -11.31 3.73
C LYS A 437 13.44 -10.45 2.47
N ILE A 438 14.32 -9.46 2.31
CA ILE A 438 14.33 -8.60 1.11
C ILE A 438 14.49 -9.47 -0.15
N VAL A 439 15.47 -10.39 -0.16
CA VAL A 439 15.68 -11.28 -1.31
C VAL A 439 14.42 -12.09 -1.62
N LEU A 440 13.77 -12.68 -0.62
CA LEU A 440 12.55 -13.46 -0.80
C LEU A 440 11.42 -12.61 -1.38
N MET A 441 11.14 -11.46 -0.77
CA MET A 441 10.03 -10.58 -1.16
C MET A 441 10.28 -9.96 -2.55
N SER A 442 11.50 -9.50 -2.83
CA SER A 442 11.87 -8.98 -4.16
C SER A 442 11.79 -10.06 -5.23
N THR A 443 12.11 -11.32 -4.91
CA THR A 443 11.93 -12.45 -5.84
C THR A 443 10.46 -12.70 -6.14
N ILE A 444 9.60 -12.71 -5.11
CA ILE A 444 8.14 -12.91 -5.29
C ILE A 444 7.54 -11.79 -6.13
N GLN A 445 7.86 -10.53 -5.82
CA GLN A 445 7.38 -9.38 -6.59
C GLN A 445 7.96 -9.34 -8.00
N GLY A 446 9.21 -9.77 -8.17
CA GLY A 446 9.85 -9.91 -9.48
C GLY A 446 9.13 -10.94 -10.35
N ILE A 447 8.84 -12.13 -9.81
CA ILE A 447 8.05 -13.17 -10.50
C ILE A 447 6.65 -12.67 -10.84
N SER A 448 6.02 -11.94 -9.91
CA SER A 448 4.72 -11.32 -10.12
C SER A 448 4.73 -10.37 -11.33
N LEU A 449 5.68 -9.43 -11.37
CA LEU A 449 5.76 -8.46 -12.46
C LEU A 449 6.11 -9.12 -13.78
N THR A 450 7.10 -10.01 -13.82
CA THR A 450 7.49 -10.69 -15.07
C THR A 450 6.34 -11.49 -15.65
N LEU A 451 5.60 -12.25 -14.82
CA LEU A 451 4.45 -13.02 -15.27
C LEU A 451 3.33 -12.12 -15.80
N THR A 452 3.06 -11.01 -15.11
CA THR A 452 2.06 -10.02 -15.53
C THR A 452 2.45 -9.37 -16.86
N SER A 453 3.72 -9.01 -17.04
CA SER A 453 4.24 -8.45 -18.29
C SER A 453 4.11 -9.41 -19.46
N ILE A 454 4.39 -10.70 -19.25
CA ILE A 454 4.26 -11.74 -20.29
C ILE A 454 2.80 -11.87 -20.69
N ILE A 455 1.88 -12.00 -19.73
CA ILE A 455 0.44 -12.16 -20.02
C ILE A 455 -0.13 -10.92 -20.72
N LEU A 456 0.23 -9.72 -20.26
CA LEU A 456 -0.16 -8.47 -20.94
C LEU A 456 0.37 -8.40 -22.37
N SER A 457 1.62 -8.79 -22.61
CA SER A 457 2.19 -8.82 -23.96
C SER A 457 1.45 -9.79 -24.88
N LEU A 458 0.99 -10.93 -24.36
CA LEU A 458 0.19 -11.90 -25.12
C LEU A 458 -1.21 -11.37 -25.44
N ILE A 459 -1.88 -10.74 -24.48
CA ILE A 459 -3.23 -10.18 -24.66
C ILE A 459 -3.22 -9.01 -25.65
N THR A 460 -2.19 -8.16 -25.58
CA THR A 460 -2.08 -6.92 -26.36
C THR A 460 -1.41 -7.13 -27.72
N GLY A 461 -0.74 -8.27 -27.94
CA GLY A 461 0.07 -8.52 -29.12
C GLY A 461 1.32 -7.62 -29.24
N SER A 462 1.67 -6.85 -28.21
CA SER A 462 2.71 -5.82 -28.27
C SER A 462 3.94 -6.16 -27.42
N VAL A 463 5.10 -6.29 -28.08
CA VAL A 463 6.41 -6.50 -27.41
C VAL A 463 6.84 -5.25 -26.63
N LEU A 464 6.38 -4.07 -27.02
CA LEU A 464 6.66 -2.82 -26.30
C LEU A 464 6.10 -2.87 -24.88
N VAL A 465 4.93 -3.46 -24.68
CA VAL A 465 4.29 -3.64 -23.36
C VAL A 465 5.14 -4.55 -22.47
N LEU A 466 5.75 -5.60 -23.03
CA LEU A 466 6.68 -6.47 -22.30
C LEU A 466 7.87 -5.69 -21.76
N PHE A 467 8.56 -4.94 -22.63
CA PHE A 467 9.74 -4.15 -22.24
C PHE A 467 9.39 -3.04 -21.25
N LEU A 468 8.26 -2.36 -21.47
CA LEU A 468 7.78 -1.31 -20.58
C LEU A 468 7.72 -1.79 -19.12
N PHE A 469 7.09 -2.94 -18.88
CA PHE A 469 6.93 -3.43 -17.53
C PHE A 469 8.20 -4.08 -16.97
N LEU A 470 8.98 -4.80 -17.77
CA LEU A 470 10.26 -5.36 -17.32
C LEU A 470 11.25 -4.26 -16.90
N LEU A 471 11.32 -3.15 -17.63
CA LEU A 471 12.19 -2.02 -17.31
C LEU A 471 11.71 -1.24 -16.08
N THR A 472 10.44 -1.36 -15.71
CA THR A 472 9.90 -0.77 -14.46
C THR A 472 10.09 -1.64 -13.22
N LEU A 473 10.68 -2.83 -13.36
CA LEU A 473 10.96 -3.71 -12.22
C LEU A 473 11.76 -3.04 -11.08
N PRO A 474 12.82 -2.24 -11.36
CA PRO A 474 13.53 -1.55 -10.29
C PRO A 474 12.63 -0.59 -9.51
N ILE A 475 11.69 0.08 -10.18
CA ILE A 475 10.69 0.94 -9.53
C ILE A 475 9.78 0.13 -8.59
N ALA A 476 9.31 -1.04 -9.04
CA ALA A 476 8.50 -1.92 -8.19
C ALA A 476 9.27 -2.34 -6.92
N TRP A 477 10.57 -2.64 -7.04
CA TRP A 477 11.43 -2.95 -5.89
C TRP A 477 11.70 -1.75 -4.98
N ILE A 478 11.69 -0.52 -5.50
CA ILE A 478 11.80 0.69 -4.67
C ILE A 478 10.64 0.74 -3.67
N PHE A 479 9.39 0.55 -4.10
CA PHE A 479 8.24 0.53 -3.18
C PHE A 479 8.41 -0.51 -2.07
N LEU A 480 8.83 -1.73 -2.42
CA LEU A 480 9.05 -2.78 -1.43
C LEU A 480 10.14 -2.46 -0.42
N ILE A 481 11.31 -2.01 -0.88
CA ILE A 481 12.44 -1.77 0.01
C ILE A 481 12.22 -0.52 0.84
N LEU A 482 11.63 0.53 0.27
CA LEU A 482 11.24 1.74 1.01
C LEU A 482 10.27 1.39 2.15
N MET A 483 9.21 0.66 1.85
CA MET A 483 8.23 0.23 2.85
C MET A 483 8.89 -0.65 3.93
N PHE A 484 9.78 -1.56 3.55
CA PHE A 484 10.50 -2.44 4.47
C PHE A 484 11.40 -1.65 5.43
N GLU A 485 12.20 -0.73 4.90
CA GLU A 485 13.07 0.13 5.69
C GLU A 485 12.29 1.05 6.62
N MET A 486 11.20 1.66 6.13
CA MET A 486 10.35 2.49 6.97
C MET A 486 9.68 1.70 8.10
N LYS A 487 9.17 0.48 7.82
CA LYS A 487 8.62 -0.40 8.84
C LYS A 487 9.65 -0.66 9.93
N ILE A 488 10.86 -1.06 9.55
CA ILE A 488 11.92 -1.35 10.52
C ILE A 488 12.34 -0.10 11.29
N ARG A 489 12.42 1.05 10.62
CA ARG A 489 12.79 2.31 11.27
C ARG A 489 11.76 2.78 12.29
N LEU A 490 10.47 2.62 12.00
CA LEU A 490 9.38 3.09 12.86
C LEU A 490 9.02 2.11 13.99
N PHE A 491 9.26 0.81 13.80
CA PHE A 491 8.86 -0.22 14.76
C PHE A 491 10.03 -0.95 15.43
N GLY A 492 11.18 -1.11 14.76
CA GLY A 492 12.27 -2.00 15.16
C GLY A 492 13.59 -1.32 15.51
N GLN A 493 13.59 0.00 15.76
CA GLN A 493 14.80 0.73 16.16
C GLN A 493 15.19 0.43 17.62
N MET A 494 16.45 0.03 17.85
CA MET A 494 17.10 -0.01 19.18
C MET A 494 18.23 1.02 19.27
N LYS A 495 18.91 1.17 20.41
CA LYS A 495 20.00 2.14 20.59
C LYS A 495 21.12 1.99 19.55
N ASN A 496 21.62 0.77 19.33
CA ASN A 496 22.80 0.48 18.49
C ASN A 496 22.51 -0.49 17.32
N LYS A 497 21.26 -0.92 17.11
CA LYS A 497 20.91 -1.82 16.00
C LYS A 497 19.44 -1.69 15.60
N TYR A 498 19.10 -2.16 14.42
CA TYR A 498 17.72 -2.37 14.01
C TYR A 498 17.38 -3.87 14.08
N ILE A 499 16.15 -4.18 14.47
CA ILE A 499 15.61 -5.53 14.49
C ILE A 499 14.32 -5.62 13.67
N LEU A 500 13.94 -6.82 13.24
CA LEU A 500 12.76 -7.03 12.41
C LEU A 500 11.45 -7.00 13.23
N GLU A 501 11.54 -7.23 14.54
CA GLU A 501 10.40 -7.28 15.46
C GLU A 501 9.81 -5.88 15.73
N GLU A 502 8.53 -5.82 16.10
CA GLU A 502 7.88 -4.58 16.51
C GLU A 502 8.13 -4.31 18.01
N LEU A 503 9.10 -3.44 18.33
CA LEU A 503 9.34 -2.95 19.69
C LEU A 503 8.42 -1.77 20.04
N HIS A 504 8.40 -0.75 19.17
CA HIS A 504 7.67 0.49 19.41
C HIS A 504 6.26 0.43 18.82
N LYS A 505 5.34 -0.26 19.50
CA LYS A 505 3.95 -0.51 19.02
C LYS A 505 2.99 0.67 19.18
N GLU A 506 3.42 1.74 19.84
CA GLU A 506 2.61 2.97 20.01
C GLU A 506 2.27 3.61 18.67
N ASN A 507 1.05 4.16 18.57
CA ASN A 507 0.53 4.82 17.36
C ASN A 507 0.66 3.97 16.08
N LYS A 508 0.46 2.65 16.20
CA LYS A 508 0.64 1.69 15.10
C LYS A 508 -0.09 2.09 13.81
N ILE A 509 -1.34 2.54 13.93
CA ILE A 509 -2.16 2.96 12.78
C ILE A 509 -1.52 4.16 12.08
N LEU A 510 -1.15 5.20 12.82
CA LEU A 510 -0.51 6.39 12.27
C LEU A 510 0.82 6.07 11.58
N LYS A 511 1.64 5.19 12.17
CA LYS A 511 2.91 4.74 11.56
C LYS A 511 2.67 4.02 10.23
N TRP A 512 1.71 3.12 10.16
CA TRP A 512 1.35 2.43 8.91
C TRP A 512 0.77 3.39 7.87
N LEU A 513 -0.04 4.35 8.31
CA LEU A 513 -0.58 5.38 7.42
C LEU A 513 0.55 6.24 6.82
N ILE A 514 1.53 6.64 7.62
CA ILE A 514 2.73 7.35 7.13
C ILE A 514 3.52 6.48 6.12
N ILE A 515 3.71 5.20 6.42
CA ILE A 515 4.40 4.26 5.51
C ILE A 515 3.69 4.18 4.14
N ILE A 516 2.38 3.99 4.16
CA ILE A 516 1.58 3.84 2.93
C ILE A 516 1.53 5.16 2.16
N LEU A 517 1.34 6.29 2.85
CA LEU A 517 1.33 7.61 2.20
C LEU A 517 2.67 7.96 1.57
N SER A 518 3.79 7.54 2.16
CA SER A 518 5.12 7.72 1.55
C SER A 518 5.24 6.98 0.22
N ASP A 519 4.79 5.72 0.15
CA ASP A 519 4.82 4.92 -1.09
C ASP A 519 3.85 5.49 -2.14
N ILE A 520 2.65 5.91 -1.74
CA ILE A 520 1.69 6.58 -2.64
C ILE A 520 2.28 7.89 -3.16
N GLY A 521 2.90 8.70 -2.30
CA GLY A 521 3.56 9.94 -2.70
C GLY A 521 4.68 9.69 -3.71
N LEU A 522 5.50 8.67 -3.47
CA LEU A 522 6.54 8.26 -4.42
C LEU A 522 5.93 7.80 -5.76
N TYR A 523 4.85 7.01 -5.73
CA TYR A 523 4.15 6.59 -6.94
C TYR A 523 3.63 7.78 -7.74
N LEU A 524 3.00 8.77 -7.09
CA LEU A 524 2.52 9.97 -7.77
C LEU A 524 3.67 10.75 -8.43
N VAL A 525 4.81 10.88 -7.75
CA VAL A 525 6.01 11.50 -8.33
C VAL A 525 6.48 10.73 -9.57
N ILE A 526 6.54 9.40 -9.50
CA ILE A 526 6.96 8.56 -10.63
C ILE A 526 5.95 8.65 -11.78
N LEU A 527 4.66 8.65 -11.49
CA LEU A 527 3.60 8.73 -12.49
C LEU A 527 3.62 10.07 -13.22
N VAL A 528 3.72 11.18 -12.49
CA VAL A 528 3.81 12.53 -13.07
C VAL A 528 5.09 12.68 -13.88
N THR A 529 6.24 12.26 -13.33
CA THR A 529 7.53 12.32 -14.03
C THR A 529 7.50 11.46 -15.29
N GLY A 530 6.99 10.23 -15.20
CA GLY A 530 6.83 9.33 -16.32
C GLY A 530 5.93 9.91 -17.39
N SER A 531 4.80 10.51 -17.01
CA SER A 531 3.86 11.15 -17.94
C SER A 531 4.49 12.36 -18.64
N ILE A 532 5.19 13.24 -17.92
CA ILE A 532 5.88 14.40 -18.49
C ILE A 532 6.95 13.96 -19.47
N LEU A 533 7.80 13.01 -19.08
CA LEU A 533 8.83 12.45 -19.96
C LEU A 533 8.21 11.86 -21.23
N PHE A 534 7.08 11.18 -21.06
CA PHE A 534 6.37 10.54 -22.14
C PHE A 534 5.81 11.53 -23.16
N PHE A 535 5.13 12.58 -22.70
CA PHE A 535 4.61 13.64 -23.58
C PHE A 535 5.71 14.51 -24.20
N SER A 536 6.83 14.70 -23.49
CA SER A 536 7.90 15.59 -23.96
C SER A 536 8.90 14.90 -24.89
N PHE A 537 9.19 13.60 -24.66
CA PHE A 537 10.29 12.88 -25.31
C PHE A 537 9.88 11.52 -25.90
N GLY A 538 8.62 11.10 -25.74
CA GLY A 538 8.10 9.83 -26.25
C GLY A 538 8.44 8.62 -25.38
N ILE A 539 7.90 7.45 -25.75
CA ILE A 539 7.94 6.24 -24.91
C ILE A 539 9.35 5.67 -24.70
N TYR A 540 10.17 5.58 -25.75
CA TYR A 540 11.48 4.92 -25.65
C TYR A 540 12.45 5.67 -24.74
N ILE A 541 12.49 7.01 -24.85
CA ILE A 541 13.33 7.85 -23.98
C ILE A 541 12.82 7.77 -22.54
N THR A 542 11.50 7.81 -22.35
CA THR A 542 10.87 7.66 -21.03
C THR A 542 11.24 6.35 -20.37
N LEU A 543 11.20 5.24 -21.09
CA LEU A 543 11.60 3.92 -20.58
C LEU A 543 13.03 3.90 -20.07
N PHE A 544 13.95 4.46 -20.85
CA PHE A 544 15.36 4.52 -20.49
C PHE A 544 15.59 5.40 -19.25
N VAL A 545 14.95 6.56 -19.18
CA VAL A 545 15.06 7.48 -18.04
C VAL A 545 14.43 6.86 -16.78
N LEU A 546 13.26 6.22 -16.88
CA LEU A 546 12.61 5.53 -15.75
C LEU A 546 13.46 4.37 -15.23
N LEU A 547 14.15 3.63 -16.10
CA LEU A 547 15.10 2.61 -15.69
C LEU A 547 16.25 3.22 -14.87
N ILE A 548 16.84 4.32 -15.35
CA ILE A 548 17.93 5.02 -14.65
C ILE A 548 17.45 5.52 -13.29
N ILE A 549 16.29 6.18 -13.23
CA ILE A 549 15.66 6.64 -11.98
C ILE A 549 15.46 5.45 -11.02
N GLY A 550 14.96 4.33 -11.54
CA GLY A 550 14.76 3.10 -10.78
C GLY A 550 16.07 2.53 -10.21
N ILE A 551 17.16 2.50 -11.00
CA ILE A 551 18.46 2.01 -10.55
C ILE A 551 19.07 2.94 -9.49
N ILE A 552 18.99 4.26 -9.69
CA ILE A 552 19.50 5.26 -8.74
C ILE A 552 18.73 5.15 -7.42
N GLY A 553 17.40 5.11 -7.47
CA GLY A 553 16.55 4.98 -6.28
C GLY A 553 16.81 3.68 -5.52
N LEU A 554 16.94 2.56 -6.24
CA LEU A 554 17.25 1.27 -5.65
C LEU A 554 18.64 1.27 -4.98
N THR A 555 19.63 1.87 -5.62
CA THR A 555 21.00 2.00 -5.07
C THR A 555 20.99 2.85 -3.79
N GLY A 556 20.22 3.95 -3.79
CA GLY A 556 20.00 4.79 -2.62
C GLY A 556 19.38 4.02 -1.44
N LEU A 557 18.35 3.22 -1.70
CA LEU A 557 17.74 2.37 -0.68
C LEU A 557 18.71 1.29 -0.19
N ILE A 558 19.41 0.56 -1.07
CA ILE A 558 20.42 -0.43 -0.66
C ILE A 558 21.52 0.20 0.22
N PHE A 559 21.89 1.45 -0.04
CA PHE A 559 22.80 2.20 0.81
C PHE A 559 22.19 2.47 2.20
N ILE A 560 20.92 2.90 2.28
CA ILE A 560 20.19 3.08 3.53
C ILE A 560 20.09 1.75 4.29
N PHE A 561 19.69 0.66 3.63
CA PHE A 561 19.67 -0.68 4.20
C PHE A 561 21.03 -1.07 4.80
N THR A 562 22.12 -0.85 4.08
CA THR A 562 23.48 -1.19 4.54
C THR A 562 23.89 -0.38 5.77
N ARG A 563 23.35 0.83 5.91
CA ARG A 563 23.52 1.67 7.10
C ARG A 563 22.62 1.25 8.25
N MET A 564 21.37 0.86 8.00
CA MET A 564 20.47 0.35 9.04
C MET A 564 20.95 -0.99 9.59
N PHE A 565 21.50 -1.84 8.73
CA PHE A 565 22.03 -3.15 9.09
C PHE A 565 23.52 -3.22 8.76
N PRO A 566 24.41 -2.62 9.57
CA PRO A 566 25.85 -2.63 9.32
C PRO A 566 26.44 -4.06 9.38
N LYS A 567 27.61 -4.25 8.76
CA LYS A 567 28.34 -5.53 8.84
C LYS A 567 28.77 -5.77 10.30
N ALA A 568 28.96 -7.03 10.68
CA ALA A 568 29.27 -7.42 12.07
C ALA A 568 30.48 -6.65 12.64
N GLU A 569 31.54 -6.48 11.84
CA GLU A 569 32.75 -5.73 12.17
C GLU A 569 32.50 -4.26 12.55
N LYS A 570 31.43 -3.64 12.03
CA LYS A 570 31.09 -2.22 12.24
C LYS A 570 30.03 -2.00 13.31
N LEU A 571 29.59 -3.06 14.01
CA LEU A 571 28.51 -2.95 15.02
C LEU A 571 28.97 -2.26 16.31
N VAL A 572 30.26 -2.36 16.67
CA VAL A 572 30.78 -1.86 17.94
C VAL A 572 30.71 -0.33 18.03
N ASP A 573 31.02 0.35 16.92
CA ASP A 573 31.07 1.82 16.84
C ASP A 573 29.78 2.45 16.30
N TYR A 574 28.74 1.65 16.02
CA TYR A 574 27.54 2.12 15.34
C TYR A 574 26.45 2.62 16.31
N VAL A 575 26.05 3.88 16.13
CA VAL A 575 24.90 4.48 16.81
C VAL A 575 23.74 4.66 15.82
N THR A 576 22.51 4.30 16.24
CA THR A 576 21.35 4.46 15.35
C THR A 576 20.98 5.93 15.15
N GLY A 577 21.23 6.42 13.94
CA GLY A 577 20.92 7.78 13.53
C GLY A 577 21.90 8.82 14.09
N GLY A 578 21.89 10.02 13.50
CA GLY A 578 22.86 11.07 13.82
C GLY A 578 24.06 11.17 12.87
N PHE A 579 24.20 10.25 11.92
CA PHE A 579 25.21 10.32 10.85
C PHE A 579 25.29 11.71 10.20
N LEU A 580 24.15 12.30 9.85
CA LEU A 580 24.11 13.64 9.28
C LEU A 580 24.67 14.67 10.28
N ARG A 581 24.33 14.59 11.57
CA ARG A 581 24.85 15.52 12.59
C ARG A 581 26.37 15.44 12.75
N GLU A 582 26.96 14.26 12.59
CA GLU A 582 28.41 14.00 12.73
C GLU A 582 29.18 14.40 11.45
N HIS A 583 28.58 14.19 10.28
CA HIS A 583 29.19 14.52 8.99
C HIS A 583 28.60 15.80 8.38
N VAL A 584 29.11 16.95 8.84
CA VAL A 584 28.65 18.29 8.45
C VAL A 584 28.54 18.47 6.92
N ASN A 585 29.55 18.09 6.14
CA ASN A 585 29.52 18.26 4.68
C ASN A 585 28.42 17.41 4.01
N MET A 586 28.22 16.17 4.47
CA MET A 586 27.15 15.30 3.97
C MET A 586 25.78 15.83 4.35
N SER A 587 25.62 16.37 5.57
CA SER A 587 24.40 17.07 5.98
C SER A 587 24.05 18.21 5.04
N ILE A 588 25.02 19.07 4.75
CA ILE A 588 24.81 20.23 3.89
C ILE A 588 24.39 19.76 2.49
N GLY A 589 25.09 18.78 1.92
CA GLY A 589 24.70 18.19 0.63
C GLY A 589 23.27 17.65 0.62
N VAL A 590 22.89 16.89 1.65
CA VAL A 590 21.51 16.37 1.80
C VAL A 590 20.48 17.50 1.93
N LEU A 591 20.78 18.54 2.72
CA LEU A 591 19.88 19.69 2.87
C LEU A 591 19.69 20.46 1.56
N LEU A 592 20.75 20.65 0.77
CA LEU A 592 20.66 21.32 -0.53
C LEU A 592 19.88 20.48 -1.54
N ILE A 593 20.11 19.17 -1.59
CA ILE A 593 19.34 18.25 -2.43
C ILE A 593 17.87 18.25 -2.02
N LEU A 594 17.58 18.22 -0.71
CA LEU A 594 16.20 18.31 -0.22
C LEU A 594 15.57 19.66 -0.56
N TYR A 595 16.29 20.76 -0.42
CA TYR A 595 15.77 22.08 -0.79
C TYR A 595 15.44 22.12 -2.28
N PHE A 596 16.34 21.60 -3.13
CA PHE A 596 16.10 21.44 -4.56
C PHE A 596 14.86 20.59 -4.84
N ILE A 597 14.75 19.39 -4.26
CA ILE A 597 13.57 18.51 -4.44
C ILE A 597 12.27 19.24 -4.05
N PHE A 598 12.30 19.99 -2.95
CA PHE A 598 11.12 20.71 -2.45
C PHE A 598 10.73 21.91 -3.31
N LEU A 599 11.69 22.57 -3.97
CA LEU A 599 11.39 23.58 -5.00
C LEU A 599 10.59 22.96 -6.16
N PHE A 600 10.98 21.78 -6.63
CA PHE A 600 10.23 21.05 -7.67
C PHE A 600 8.87 20.56 -7.17
N LEU A 601 8.84 19.93 -5.99
CA LEU A 601 7.61 19.41 -5.39
C LEU A 601 6.55 20.51 -5.25
N ALA A 602 6.95 21.73 -4.91
CA ALA A 602 6.05 22.86 -4.79
C ALA A 602 5.43 23.29 -6.13
N GLY A 603 6.21 23.29 -7.21
CA GLY A 603 5.69 23.45 -8.56
C GLY A 603 4.70 22.35 -8.94
N TYR A 604 5.04 21.09 -8.66
CA TYR A 604 4.19 19.93 -9.01
C TYR A 604 2.86 19.91 -8.26
N ILE A 605 2.86 20.19 -6.95
CA ILE A 605 1.62 20.22 -6.14
C ILE A 605 0.77 21.45 -6.49
N GLY A 606 1.41 22.57 -6.85
CA GLY A 606 0.71 23.78 -7.23
C GLY A 606 0.07 23.73 -8.62
N TYR A 607 0.64 22.98 -9.56
CA TYR A 607 0.20 22.96 -10.96
C TYR A 607 -1.30 22.60 -11.18
N PRO A 608 -1.88 21.59 -10.52
CA PRO A 608 -3.32 21.33 -10.63
C PRO A 608 -4.19 22.49 -10.14
N LEU A 609 -3.77 23.19 -9.08
CA LEU A 609 -4.47 24.36 -8.56
C LEU A 609 -4.33 25.55 -9.52
N PHE A 610 -3.17 25.71 -10.14
CA PHE A 610 -2.95 26.69 -11.19
C PHE A 610 -3.92 26.47 -12.37
N LEU A 611 -4.09 25.24 -12.84
CA LEU A 611 -5.04 24.91 -13.91
C LEU A 611 -6.49 25.19 -13.50
N LEU A 612 -6.86 24.85 -12.26
CA LEU A 612 -8.21 25.08 -11.74
C LEU A 612 -8.57 26.58 -11.68
N PHE A 613 -7.59 27.44 -11.35
CA PHE A 613 -7.78 28.87 -11.16
C PHE A 613 -7.20 29.74 -12.28
N GLN A 614 -6.85 29.17 -13.44
CA GLN A 614 -6.17 29.90 -14.52
C GLN A 614 -6.90 31.17 -14.98
N ASN A 615 -8.24 31.18 -14.90
CA ASN A 615 -9.07 32.32 -15.29
C ASN A 615 -9.23 33.38 -14.18
N LEU A 616 -8.70 33.12 -12.98
CA LEU A 616 -8.76 33.97 -11.80
C LEU A 616 -7.33 34.29 -11.32
N PRO A 617 -6.64 35.28 -11.90
CA PRO A 617 -5.19 35.45 -11.74
C PRO A 617 -4.75 35.65 -10.28
N ILE A 618 -5.53 36.40 -9.49
CA ILE A 618 -5.24 36.63 -8.06
C ILE A 618 -5.39 35.33 -7.26
N LEU A 619 -6.46 34.57 -7.50
CA LEU A 619 -6.72 33.33 -6.78
C LEU A 619 -5.70 32.25 -7.15
N SER A 620 -5.33 32.18 -8.43
CA SER A 620 -4.26 31.32 -8.93
C SER A 620 -2.93 31.64 -8.24
N PHE A 621 -2.52 32.91 -8.21
CA PHE A 621 -1.30 33.35 -7.53
C PHE A 621 -1.33 33.01 -6.03
N LEU A 622 -2.42 33.35 -5.32
CA LEU A 622 -2.55 33.08 -3.89
C LEU A 622 -2.48 31.59 -3.60
N SER A 623 -3.10 30.75 -4.42
CA SER A 623 -3.05 29.30 -4.26
C SER A 623 -1.62 28.77 -4.42
N GLN A 624 -0.88 29.23 -5.44
CA GLN A 624 0.52 28.84 -5.65
C GLN A 624 1.42 29.32 -4.52
N PHE A 625 1.21 30.56 -4.04
CA PHE A 625 1.94 31.11 -2.91
C PHE A 625 1.73 30.25 -1.66
N LEU A 626 0.48 29.93 -1.30
CA LEU A 626 0.15 29.13 -0.12
C LEU A 626 0.75 27.72 -0.20
N VAL A 627 0.72 27.09 -1.39
CA VAL A 627 1.35 25.77 -1.61
C VAL A 627 2.86 25.85 -1.44
N ASN A 628 3.53 26.79 -2.11
CA ASN A 628 4.98 26.97 -2.01
C ASN A 628 5.39 27.24 -0.55
N PHE A 629 4.69 28.15 0.12
CA PHE A 629 4.97 28.51 1.50
C PHE A 629 4.74 27.33 2.45
N GLY A 630 3.62 26.61 2.31
CA GLY A 630 3.28 25.43 3.11
C GLY A 630 4.28 24.29 2.96
N ILE A 631 4.80 24.06 1.74
CA ILE A 631 5.79 23.02 1.46
C ILE A 631 7.14 23.35 2.11
N PHE A 632 7.54 24.61 2.18
CA PHE A 632 8.75 25.00 2.90
C PHE A 632 8.58 25.02 4.42
N ILE A 633 7.37 25.30 4.95
CA ILE A 633 7.06 25.03 6.37
C ILE A 633 7.29 23.54 6.65
N LEU A 634 6.77 22.65 5.81
CA LEU A 634 6.92 21.21 5.98
C LEU A 634 8.40 20.80 5.93
N LEU A 635 9.19 21.34 5.00
CA LEU A 635 10.62 21.05 4.92
C LEU A 635 11.37 21.53 6.18
N TRP A 636 11.35 22.83 6.43
CA TRP A 636 12.27 23.47 7.37
C TRP A 636 11.83 23.39 8.82
N PHE A 637 10.52 23.25 9.09
CA PHE A 637 9.99 23.20 10.46
C PHE A 637 9.49 21.80 10.90
N ILE A 638 9.34 20.85 9.98
CA ILE A 638 8.93 19.48 10.30
C ILE A 638 10.01 18.48 9.89
N ILE A 639 10.34 18.36 8.61
CA ILE A 639 11.23 17.32 8.09
C ILE A 639 12.66 17.48 8.61
N VAL A 640 13.22 18.68 8.53
CA VAL A 640 14.60 18.96 8.96
C VAL A 640 14.78 18.79 10.48
N PRO A 641 13.99 19.46 11.35
CA PRO A 641 14.18 19.36 12.80
C PRO A 641 13.66 18.06 13.41
N LEU A 642 12.51 17.53 12.98
CA LEU A 642 11.93 16.33 13.60
C LEU A 642 12.36 15.05 12.88
N GLY A 643 12.44 15.09 11.55
CA GLY A 643 12.84 13.96 10.71
C GLY A 643 14.34 13.71 10.70
N LEU A 644 15.13 14.71 10.26
CA LEU A 644 16.60 14.62 10.17
C LEU A 644 17.27 14.92 11.51
N LYS A 645 16.60 15.66 12.41
CA LYS A 645 17.14 16.09 13.70
C LYS A 645 18.42 16.92 13.50
N LEU A 646 18.33 17.87 12.58
CA LEU A 646 19.34 18.87 12.25
C LEU A 646 18.83 20.26 12.64
N PRO A 647 19.71 21.16 13.11
CA PRO A 647 21.13 20.95 13.32
C PRO A 647 21.43 20.11 14.57
N LYS A 648 20.57 20.12 15.58
CA LYS A 648 20.67 19.32 16.81
C LYS A 648 19.38 18.52 17.04
N LYS A 649 19.42 17.55 17.95
CA LYS A 649 18.21 16.80 18.36
C LYS A 649 17.55 17.57 19.49
N GLU A 650 16.48 18.29 19.17
CA GLU A 650 15.83 19.22 20.09
C GLU A 650 14.32 19.34 19.78
N ASN A 651 13.53 19.90 20.70
CA ASN A 651 12.12 20.17 20.45
C ASN A 651 11.96 21.43 19.57
N PHE A 652 10.74 21.74 19.09
CA PHE A 652 10.54 22.90 18.19
C PHE A 652 10.91 24.25 18.83
N LYS A 653 10.68 24.43 20.13
CA LYS A 653 11.00 25.67 20.85
C LYS A 653 12.51 25.89 20.90
N ASP A 654 13.26 24.85 21.26
CA ASP A 654 14.71 24.85 21.30
C ASP A 654 15.30 24.97 19.88
N PHE A 655 14.69 24.32 18.89
CA PHE A 655 15.07 24.47 17.48
C PHE A 655 14.95 25.91 17.01
N SER A 656 13.82 26.56 17.30
CA SER A 656 13.59 27.98 16.98
C SER A 656 14.62 28.91 17.63
N GLN A 657 15.14 28.56 18.82
CA GLN A 657 16.25 29.26 19.45
C GLN A 657 17.59 28.97 18.76
N THR A 658 17.87 27.69 18.46
CA THR A 658 19.10 27.26 17.79
C THR A 658 19.26 27.89 16.41
N ILE A 659 18.19 28.01 15.62
CA ILE A 659 18.23 28.68 14.31
C ILE A 659 18.12 30.21 14.42
N ASN A 660 18.19 30.81 15.62
CA ASN A 660 18.09 32.26 15.85
C ASN A 660 16.74 32.90 15.43
N LEU A 661 15.66 32.13 15.31
CA LEU A 661 14.34 32.64 14.90
C LEU A 661 13.63 33.37 16.06
N SER A 662 13.79 32.89 17.30
CA SER A 662 13.10 33.43 18.48
C SER A 662 13.83 34.61 19.17
N ASN A 663 15.10 34.83 18.85
CA ASN A 663 15.90 35.92 19.41
C ASN A 663 15.64 37.24 18.68
N ILE A 664 14.54 37.90 19.02
CA ILE A 664 14.07 39.11 18.30
C ILE A 664 14.50 40.42 19.00
N LYS A 665 14.90 40.37 20.27
CA LYS A 665 15.25 41.58 21.04
C LYS A 665 16.73 41.96 20.92
N PRO A 666 17.08 43.26 20.81
CA PRO A 666 16.18 44.41 20.69
C PRO A 666 15.58 44.55 19.27
N LEU A 667 14.25 44.63 19.19
CA LEU A 667 13.49 44.64 17.93
C LEU A 667 13.86 45.84 17.03
N TRP A 668 13.95 47.03 17.62
CA TRP A 668 14.26 48.27 16.89
C TRP A 668 15.61 48.16 16.15
N ARG A 669 16.62 47.52 16.75
CA ARG A 669 17.94 47.34 16.14
C ARG A 669 17.87 46.35 14.97
N ASN A 670 17.12 45.27 15.11
CA ASN A 670 16.95 44.29 14.04
C ASN A 670 16.19 44.90 12.84
N ILE A 671 15.16 45.71 13.10
CA ILE A 671 14.46 46.47 12.06
C ILE A 671 15.41 47.48 11.41
N LEU A 672 16.16 48.25 12.21
CA LEU A 672 17.14 49.22 11.70
C LEU A 672 18.22 48.57 10.84
N LEU A 673 18.70 47.39 11.23
CA LEU A 673 19.66 46.64 10.44
C LEU A 673 19.07 46.18 9.11
N GLY A 674 17.87 45.60 9.11
CA GLY A 674 17.21 45.13 7.89
C GLY A 674 16.88 46.27 6.92
N VAL A 675 16.23 47.33 7.40
CA VAL A 675 15.86 48.50 6.58
C VAL A 675 17.09 49.32 6.18
N GLY A 676 18.06 49.48 7.08
CA GLY A 676 19.32 50.17 6.78
C GLY A 676 20.14 49.44 5.71
N THR A 677 20.13 48.10 5.72
CA THR A 677 20.74 47.30 4.66
C THR A 677 20.10 47.55 3.30
N LEU A 678 18.77 47.69 3.22
CA LEU A 678 18.10 48.08 1.97
C LEU A 678 18.62 49.43 1.46
N LEU A 679 18.72 50.43 2.33
CA LEU A 679 19.19 51.77 1.94
C LEU A 679 20.63 51.74 1.43
N LEU A 680 21.52 51.02 2.11
CA LEU A 680 22.93 50.88 1.70
C LEU A 680 23.05 50.15 0.36
N PHE A 681 22.27 49.07 0.17
CA PHE A 681 22.22 48.33 -1.08
C PHE A 681 21.65 49.19 -2.22
N GLY A 682 20.54 49.88 -1.98
CA GLY A 682 19.89 50.78 -2.94
C GLY A 682 20.77 51.96 -3.34
N LEU A 683 21.45 52.60 -2.39
CA LEU A 683 22.39 53.69 -2.68
C LEU A 683 23.56 53.21 -3.55
N SER A 684 24.16 52.08 -3.20
CA SER A 684 25.26 51.49 -3.99
C SER A 684 24.80 51.19 -5.42
N THR A 685 23.66 50.51 -5.58
CA THR A 685 23.13 50.14 -6.89
C THR A 685 22.72 51.36 -7.71
N VAL A 686 22.06 52.36 -7.14
CA VAL A 686 21.68 53.58 -7.88
C VAL A 686 22.92 54.38 -8.31
N ILE A 687 23.87 54.61 -7.40
CA ILE A 687 25.09 55.38 -7.71
C ILE A 687 25.87 54.69 -8.83
N LEU A 688 26.14 53.39 -8.71
CA LEU A 688 26.87 52.65 -9.76
C LEU A 688 26.04 52.50 -11.04
N GLY A 689 24.71 52.46 -10.93
CA GLY A 689 23.79 52.43 -12.07
C GLY A 689 23.86 53.73 -12.90
N ILE A 690 23.97 54.88 -12.24
CA ILE A 690 24.16 56.20 -12.88
C ILE A 690 25.58 56.32 -13.47
N LEU A 691 26.60 55.80 -12.78
CA LEU A 691 27.99 55.90 -13.23
C LEU A 691 28.30 54.99 -14.44
N LEU A 692 27.71 53.79 -14.48
CA LEU A 692 28.03 52.76 -15.47
C LEU A 692 26.96 52.61 -16.57
N GLY A 693 25.81 53.26 -16.41
CA GLY A 693 24.67 53.14 -17.33
C GLY A 693 23.66 54.26 -17.18
N THR A 694 22.43 54.01 -17.62
CA THR A 694 21.30 54.93 -17.47
C THR A 694 20.28 54.33 -16.52
N TRP A 695 20.27 54.82 -15.27
CA TRP A 695 19.28 54.42 -14.28
C TRP A 695 17.95 55.11 -14.53
N ILE A 696 16.87 54.35 -14.46
CA ILE A 696 15.50 54.83 -14.71
C ILE A 696 14.69 54.64 -13.43
N PHE A 697 14.34 55.74 -12.78
CA PHE A 697 13.44 55.72 -11.64
C PHE A 697 11.99 55.52 -12.10
N ASP A 698 11.46 54.31 -11.94
CA ASP A 698 10.05 53.99 -12.19
C ASP A 698 9.44 53.27 -10.99
N PRO A 699 8.91 53.99 -9.99
CA PRO A 699 8.21 53.36 -8.87
C PRO A 699 6.90 52.68 -9.30
N GLY A 700 6.36 53.05 -10.48
CA GLY A 700 5.16 52.45 -11.04
C GLY A 700 5.33 50.96 -11.39
N ILE A 701 6.57 50.48 -11.54
CA ILE A 701 6.89 49.08 -11.82
C ILE A 701 6.36 48.12 -10.73
N LEU A 702 6.23 48.60 -9.49
CA LEU A 702 5.72 47.81 -8.37
C LEU A 702 4.18 47.71 -8.34
N ILE A 703 3.47 48.53 -9.11
CA ILE A 703 2.00 48.64 -9.01
C ILE A 703 1.32 48.20 -10.32
N ARG A 704 1.96 48.47 -11.47
CA ARG A 704 1.42 48.11 -12.81
C ARG A 704 1.23 46.59 -12.94
N ASN A 705 0.17 46.18 -13.65
CA ASN A 705 -0.09 44.77 -14.02
C ASN A 705 -0.04 43.76 -12.86
N LEU A 706 -0.63 44.10 -11.70
CA LEU A 706 -0.57 43.28 -10.48
C LEU A 706 0.87 43.10 -9.94
N GLY A 707 1.78 44.05 -10.22
CA GLY A 707 3.17 44.03 -9.73
C GLY A 707 3.29 43.95 -8.20
N TRP A 708 2.26 44.37 -7.46
CA TRP A 708 2.21 44.26 -6.00
C TRP A 708 2.19 42.80 -5.53
N LEU A 709 1.80 41.84 -6.38
CA LEU A 709 1.93 40.41 -6.09
C LEU A 709 3.40 40.01 -5.91
N PHE A 710 4.34 40.74 -6.54
CA PHE A 710 5.77 40.50 -6.37
C PHE A 710 6.24 40.74 -4.93
N LEU A 711 5.64 41.73 -4.24
CA LEU A 711 5.86 42.00 -2.81
C LEU A 711 5.42 40.82 -1.93
N ILE A 712 4.46 40.01 -2.39
CA ILE A 712 4.02 38.82 -1.68
C ILE A 712 4.94 37.65 -2.04
N SER A 713 5.28 37.45 -3.31
CA SER A 713 6.15 36.33 -3.72
C SER A 713 7.56 36.43 -3.13
N ALA A 714 8.09 37.64 -2.95
CA ALA A 714 9.42 37.88 -2.36
C ALA A 714 9.52 37.40 -0.89
N LEU A 715 8.39 37.19 -0.20
CA LEU A 715 8.39 36.58 1.14
C LEU A 715 8.92 35.13 1.12
N ILE A 716 8.75 34.41 0.02
CA ILE A 716 9.19 33.01 -0.09
C ILE A 716 10.73 32.92 0.02
N PRO A 717 11.53 33.49 -0.89
CA PRO A 717 12.99 33.45 -0.76
C PRO A 717 13.48 34.21 0.48
N GLY A 718 12.94 35.41 0.76
CA GLY A 718 13.36 36.24 1.88
C GLY A 718 13.21 35.59 3.26
N ILE A 719 12.24 34.68 3.43
CA ILE A 719 12.10 33.90 4.66
C ILE A 719 12.84 32.56 4.55
N TRP A 720 12.53 31.76 3.52
CA TRP A 720 12.94 30.35 3.51
C TRP A 720 14.41 30.15 3.19
N GLU A 721 15.02 31.00 2.37
CA GLU A 721 16.46 30.94 2.14
C GLU A 721 17.23 31.37 3.40
N GLU A 722 16.73 32.35 4.15
CA GLU A 722 17.33 32.75 5.42
C GLU A 722 17.20 31.65 6.48
N VAL A 723 16.04 30.99 6.59
CA VAL A 723 15.88 29.81 7.46
C VAL A 723 16.85 28.68 7.05
N ALA A 724 16.99 28.42 5.74
CA ALA A 724 17.85 27.38 5.21
C ALA A 724 19.34 27.67 5.50
N PHE A 725 19.83 28.80 5.00
CA PHE A 725 21.25 29.13 5.00
C PHE A 725 21.71 29.71 6.33
N ARG A 726 21.01 30.71 6.88
CA ARG A 726 21.40 31.43 8.10
C ARG A 726 20.80 30.78 9.36
N GLY A 727 19.74 29.99 9.21
CA GLY A 727 19.20 29.20 10.31
C GLY A 727 19.92 27.86 10.44
N VAL A 728 19.64 26.93 9.52
CA VAL A 728 20.06 25.53 9.68
C VAL A 728 21.52 25.28 9.25
N ILE A 729 21.89 25.68 8.03
CA ILE A 729 23.19 25.33 7.43
C ILE A 729 24.35 26.00 8.19
N ILE A 730 24.22 27.29 8.55
CA ILE A 730 25.28 28.00 9.29
C ILE A 730 25.55 27.34 10.65
N ASN A 731 24.51 26.89 11.35
CA ASN A 731 24.62 26.22 12.64
C ASN A 731 25.27 24.82 12.52
N LEU A 732 25.18 24.18 11.36
CA LEU A 732 25.95 22.96 11.07
C LEU A 732 27.42 23.28 10.76
N GLN A 733 27.68 24.33 9.97
CA GLN A 733 29.03 24.76 9.63
C GLN A 733 29.83 25.20 10.87
N LEU A 734 29.20 25.92 11.80
CA LEU A 734 29.80 26.37 13.06
C LEU A 734 30.27 25.23 13.98
N LYS A 735 29.80 24.00 13.79
CA LYS A 735 30.29 22.83 14.54
C LYS A 735 31.66 22.34 14.09
N LYS A 736 32.05 22.67 12.85
CA LYS A 736 33.27 22.13 12.21
C LYS A 736 34.25 23.23 11.81
N PHE A 737 33.77 24.42 11.46
CA PHE A 737 34.58 25.49 10.92
C PHE A 737 34.59 26.70 11.86
N THR A 738 35.65 27.53 11.76
CA THR A 738 35.72 28.79 12.50
C THR A 738 34.59 29.75 12.08
N LYS A 739 34.31 30.77 12.90
CA LYS A 739 33.27 31.78 12.58
C LYS A 739 33.53 32.45 11.22
N ASN A 740 34.77 32.86 10.95
CA ASN A 740 35.14 33.53 9.69
C ASN A 740 35.00 32.60 8.49
N THR A 741 35.52 31.36 8.60
CA THR A 741 35.38 30.35 7.54
C THR A 741 33.91 30.04 7.28
N THR A 742 33.09 29.96 8.33
CA THR A 742 31.65 29.71 8.21
C THR A 742 30.93 30.83 7.47
N ILE A 743 31.24 32.10 7.78
CA ILE A 743 30.66 33.26 7.09
C ILE A 743 30.93 33.19 5.58
N ILE A 744 32.17 32.91 5.20
CA ILE A 744 32.59 32.82 3.79
C ILE A 744 31.91 31.63 3.11
N LEU A 745 32.00 30.43 3.70
CA LEU A 745 31.41 29.21 3.14
C LEU A 745 29.90 29.31 3.01
N ASN A 746 29.21 29.92 3.98
CA ASN A 746 27.76 30.10 3.93
C ASN A 746 27.34 31.02 2.78
N GLY A 747 28.03 32.16 2.62
CA GLY A 747 27.76 33.10 1.54
C GLY A 747 28.05 32.50 0.15
N VAL A 748 29.21 31.84 -0.03
CA VAL A 748 29.53 31.16 -1.30
C VAL A 748 28.52 30.06 -1.62
N LEU A 749 28.12 29.26 -0.63
CA LEU A 749 27.11 28.20 -0.83
C LEU A 749 25.75 28.78 -1.23
N PHE A 750 25.36 29.92 -0.66
CA PHE A 750 24.16 30.65 -1.01
C PHE A 750 24.20 31.15 -2.46
N GLY A 751 25.32 31.73 -2.89
CA GLY A 751 25.49 32.11 -4.30
C GLY A 751 25.45 30.92 -5.24
N LEU A 752 26.18 29.83 -4.94
CA LEU A 752 26.18 28.61 -5.77
C LEU A 752 24.81 27.96 -5.91
N PHE A 753 23.94 28.09 -4.90
CA PHE A 753 22.58 27.56 -4.97
C PHE A 753 21.76 28.21 -6.08
N HIS A 754 22.08 29.43 -6.52
CA HIS A 754 21.35 30.09 -7.60
C HIS A 754 21.52 29.45 -8.97
N PHE A 755 22.48 28.52 -9.15
CA PHE A 755 22.55 27.72 -10.38
C PHE A 755 21.30 26.86 -10.63
N VAL A 756 20.44 26.65 -9.62
CA VAL A 756 19.12 26.03 -9.81
C VAL A 756 18.24 26.79 -10.81
N ASN A 757 18.49 28.09 -11.00
CA ASN A 757 17.77 28.94 -11.95
C ASN A 757 17.99 28.52 -13.42
N LEU A 758 19.10 27.83 -13.73
CA LEU A 758 19.34 27.27 -15.07
C LEU A 758 18.28 26.23 -15.43
N VAL A 759 17.79 25.47 -14.45
CA VAL A 759 16.74 24.46 -14.67
C VAL A 759 15.40 25.11 -15.04
N TRP A 760 15.20 26.37 -14.65
CA TRP A 760 14.03 27.18 -15.00
C TRP A 760 14.27 28.05 -16.24
N GLY A 761 15.32 27.78 -17.03
CA GLY A 761 15.55 28.41 -18.33
C GLY A 761 16.27 29.76 -18.31
N ARG A 762 16.87 30.16 -17.17
CA ARG A 762 17.73 31.36 -17.11
C ARG A 762 19.04 31.14 -17.86
N ASP A 763 19.60 32.21 -18.44
CA ASP A 763 20.85 32.12 -19.18
C ASP A 763 22.07 31.94 -18.26
N LEU A 764 23.08 31.24 -18.77
CA LEU A 764 24.27 30.87 -17.98
C LEU A 764 25.05 32.10 -17.49
N TYR A 765 25.16 33.13 -18.33
CA TYR A 765 26.00 34.28 -18.03
C TYR A 765 25.38 35.16 -16.93
N SER A 766 24.10 35.53 -17.04
CA SER A 766 23.40 36.30 -16.01
C SER A 766 23.30 35.54 -14.69
N THR A 767 23.08 34.22 -14.76
CA THR A 767 23.06 33.34 -13.57
C THR A 767 24.44 33.28 -12.91
N SER A 768 25.51 33.28 -13.69
CA SER A 768 26.88 33.32 -13.13
C SER A 768 27.18 34.65 -12.45
N MET A 769 26.73 35.77 -13.00
CA MET A 769 26.81 37.08 -12.33
C MET A 769 26.00 37.10 -11.03
N GLN A 770 24.81 36.48 -11.05
CA GLN A 770 23.98 36.29 -9.86
C GLN A 770 24.68 35.49 -8.77
N VAL A 771 25.31 34.38 -9.12
CA VAL A 771 26.09 33.56 -8.17
C VAL A 771 27.17 34.39 -7.49
N ILE A 772 27.87 35.27 -8.23
CA ILE A 772 28.94 36.11 -7.68
C ILE A 772 28.36 37.15 -6.70
N TYR A 773 27.40 37.98 -7.13
CA TYR A 773 26.89 39.03 -6.24
C TYR A 773 26.09 38.46 -5.06
N ALA A 774 25.34 37.38 -5.27
CA ALA A 774 24.61 36.69 -4.20
C ALA A 774 25.58 36.08 -3.19
N SER A 775 26.77 35.63 -3.62
CA SER A 775 27.83 35.22 -2.70
C SER A 775 28.28 36.38 -1.81
N CYS A 776 28.55 37.56 -2.38
CA CYS A 776 28.97 38.74 -1.63
C CYS A 776 27.91 39.22 -0.63
N VAL A 777 26.67 39.43 -1.09
CA VAL A 777 25.56 39.83 -0.21
C VAL A 777 25.34 38.74 0.85
N GLY A 778 25.43 37.47 0.45
CA GLY A 778 25.24 36.34 1.33
C GLY A 778 26.29 36.24 2.45
N ILE A 779 27.54 36.64 2.20
CA ILE A 779 28.58 36.79 3.21
C ILE A 779 28.16 37.85 4.24
N SER A 780 27.65 38.99 3.78
CA SER A 780 27.21 40.06 4.68
C SER A 780 26.02 39.65 5.56
N PHE A 781 25.06 38.86 5.03
CA PHE A 781 23.94 38.32 5.80
C PHE A 781 24.38 37.26 6.80
N ALA A 782 25.33 36.38 6.43
CA ALA A 782 25.92 35.42 7.36
C ALA A 782 26.63 36.13 8.53
N TYR A 783 27.38 37.21 8.25
CA TYR A 783 27.98 38.07 9.26
C TYR A 783 26.92 38.73 10.16
N MET A 784 25.87 39.29 9.57
CA MET A 784 24.75 39.92 10.27
C MET A 784 24.06 38.96 11.23
N ASN A 785 23.70 37.75 10.80
CA ASN A 785 23.07 36.75 11.65
C ASN A 785 23.98 36.29 12.79
N ILE A 786 25.27 36.03 12.53
CA ILE A 786 26.22 35.62 13.58
C ILE A 786 26.41 36.73 14.63
N LYS A 787 26.47 38.00 14.20
CA LYS A 787 26.66 39.13 15.12
C LYS A 787 25.41 39.46 15.93
N THR A 788 24.25 39.43 15.30
CA THR A 788 22.98 39.78 15.96
C THR A 788 22.41 38.62 16.79
N GLY A 789 22.73 37.37 16.43
CA GLY A 789 22.08 36.19 16.98
C GLY A 789 20.60 36.12 16.60
N SER A 790 20.21 36.71 15.46
CA SER A 790 18.83 36.83 15.00
C SER A 790 18.72 36.65 13.49
N LEU A 791 17.73 35.88 13.02
CA LEU A 791 17.38 35.79 11.59
C LEU A 791 16.58 37.00 11.09
N LEU A 792 15.88 37.69 11.99
CA LEU A 792 14.97 38.78 11.60
C LEU A 792 15.64 39.87 10.74
N PRO A 793 16.83 40.41 11.06
CA PRO A 793 17.42 41.48 10.26
C PRO A 793 17.80 41.00 8.85
N SER A 794 18.28 39.75 8.68
CA SER A 794 18.60 39.22 7.35
C SER A 794 17.34 38.88 6.55
N MET A 795 16.29 38.38 7.19
CA MET A 795 14.97 38.18 6.56
C MET A 795 14.38 39.49 6.05
N ILE A 796 14.40 40.55 6.87
CA ILE A 796 13.92 41.88 6.47
C ILE A 796 14.76 42.41 5.30
N ALA A 797 16.09 42.36 5.41
CA ALA A 797 16.98 42.83 4.36
C ALA A 797 16.75 42.09 3.04
N HIS A 798 16.73 40.76 3.06
CA HIS A 798 16.54 39.92 1.88
C HIS A 798 15.16 40.14 1.25
N TYR A 799 14.10 40.09 2.05
CA TYR A 799 12.75 40.38 1.61
C TYR A 799 12.63 41.74 0.92
N LEU A 800 13.16 42.79 1.55
CA LEU A 800 13.07 44.14 1.01
C LEU A 800 13.90 44.29 -0.26
N ILE A 801 15.13 43.75 -0.27
CA ILE A 801 15.97 43.77 -1.48
C ILE A 801 15.22 43.10 -2.62
N ASP A 802 14.70 41.89 -2.44
CA ASP A 802 13.95 41.21 -3.50
C ASP A 802 12.70 41.97 -3.92
N SER A 803 11.95 42.50 -2.96
CA SER A 803 10.67 43.17 -3.21
C SER A 803 10.80 44.47 -4.01
N VAL A 804 11.86 45.25 -3.77
CA VAL A 804 12.03 46.58 -4.37
C VAL A 804 13.30 46.74 -5.21
N ALA A 805 14.10 45.67 -5.39
CA ALA A 805 15.30 45.69 -6.24
C ALA A 805 14.99 46.17 -7.66
N LEU A 806 13.79 45.91 -8.19
CA LEU A 806 13.37 46.35 -9.52
C LEU A 806 13.43 47.89 -9.69
N ILE A 807 13.30 48.67 -8.61
CA ILE A 807 13.46 50.13 -8.66
C ILE A 807 14.94 50.49 -8.74
N PHE A 808 15.78 49.86 -7.90
CA PHE A 808 17.19 50.22 -7.77
C PHE A 808 18.07 49.65 -8.90
N SER A 809 17.65 48.55 -9.52
CA SER A 809 18.39 47.82 -10.57
C SER A 809 17.87 48.05 -11.99
N ASN A 810 16.92 48.97 -12.18
CA ASN A 810 16.43 49.36 -13.50
C ASN A 810 17.45 50.25 -14.23
N VAL A 811 18.52 49.64 -14.71
CA VAL A 811 19.65 50.32 -15.37
C VAL A 811 19.84 49.74 -16.77
N ARG A 812 19.93 50.61 -17.79
CA ARG A 812 20.35 50.20 -19.14
C ARG A 812 21.84 50.42 -19.30
N PHE A 813 22.57 49.36 -19.65
CA PHE A 813 24.03 49.40 -19.81
C PHE A 813 24.41 49.51 -21.29
N PRO A 814 25.44 50.31 -21.63
CA PRO A 814 25.89 50.47 -23.01
C PRO A 814 26.66 49.25 -23.54
N ASN A 815 27.22 48.42 -22.65
CA ASN A 815 27.96 47.22 -22.99
C ASN A 815 27.95 46.21 -21.84
N ILE A 816 28.41 44.99 -22.13
CA ILE A 816 28.45 43.88 -21.18
C ILE A 816 29.46 44.09 -20.05
N VAL A 817 30.53 44.86 -20.29
CA VAL A 817 31.57 45.14 -19.29
C VAL A 817 30.99 46.00 -18.16
N ASN A 818 30.26 47.06 -18.50
CA ASN A 818 29.59 47.92 -17.53
C ASN A 818 28.53 47.15 -16.73
N TYR A 819 27.77 46.26 -17.39
CA TYR A 819 26.85 45.36 -16.70
C TYR A 819 27.59 44.42 -15.72
N THR A 820 28.71 43.83 -16.14
CA THR A 820 29.54 42.94 -15.30
C THR A 820 30.03 43.67 -14.05
N ILE A 821 30.61 44.86 -14.24
CA ILE A 821 31.13 45.68 -13.14
C ILE A 821 29.99 46.09 -12.20
N PHE A 822 28.84 46.48 -12.74
CA PHE A 822 27.66 46.80 -11.94
C PHE A 822 27.21 45.63 -11.07
N GLN A 823 27.10 44.42 -11.63
CA GLN A 823 26.68 43.24 -10.89
C GLN A 823 27.70 42.87 -9.79
N ILE A 824 28.98 42.80 -10.13
CA ILE A 824 30.00 42.36 -9.17
C ILE A 824 30.25 43.43 -8.10
N VAL A 825 30.42 44.69 -8.49
CA VAL A 825 30.84 45.77 -7.61
C VAL A 825 29.66 46.49 -7.00
N GLY A 826 28.71 46.95 -7.82
CA GLY A 826 27.57 47.77 -7.40
C GLY A 826 26.50 47.00 -6.62
N VAL A 827 26.25 45.73 -6.99
CA VAL A 827 25.29 44.84 -6.32
C VAL A 827 25.98 43.92 -5.30
N GLY A 828 27.22 43.49 -5.56
CA GLY A 828 27.95 42.54 -4.73
C GLY A 828 28.88 43.17 -3.69
N ILE A 829 30.08 43.60 -4.11
CA ILE A 829 31.21 43.92 -3.22
C ILE A 829 30.94 45.16 -2.36
N ILE A 830 30.51 46.28 -2.95
CA ILE A 830 30.29 47.53 -2.20
C ILE A 830 29.20 47.34 -1.15
N PRO A 831 27.99 46.80 -1.48
CA PRO A 831 26.97 46.51 -0.48
C PRO A 831 27.48 45.59 0.62
N MET A 832 28.21 44.52 0.27
CA MET A 832 28.78 43.59 1.26
C MET A 832 29.64 44.32 2.29
N VAL A 833 30.57 45.17 1.84
CA VAL A 833 31.48 45.92 2.74
C VAL A 833 30.70 46.92 3.59
N LEU A 834 29.80 47.70 2.99
CA LEU A 834 28.99 48.69 3.69
C LEU A 834 28.10 48.03 4.76
N ILE A 835 27.44 46.92 4.43
CA ILE A 835 26.59 46.17 5.36
C ILE A 835 27.42 45.61 6.53
N ILE A 836 28.60 45.04 6.27
CA ILE A 836 29.48 44.52 7.34
C ILE A 836 29.91 45.64 8.30
N ILE A 837 30.31 46.80 7.76
CA ILE A 837 30.67 47.97 8.58
C ILE A 837 29.46 48.44 9.39
N PHE A 838 28.30 48.56 8.76
CA PHE A 838 27.06 49.00 9.41
C PHE A 838 26.66 48.07 10.56
N VAL A 839 26.71 46.75 10.36
CA VAL A 839 26.47 45.76 11.41
C VAL A 839 27.50 45.90 12.54
N LYS A 840 28.78 46.09 12.22
CA LYS A 840 29.86 46.24 13.20
C LYS A 840 29.69 47.48 14.08
N LEU A 841 29.16 48.57 13.53
CA LEU A 841 28.90 49.82 14.26
C LEU A 841 27.68 49.70 15.19
N LEU A 842 26.60 49.06 14.72
CA LEU A 842 25.35 48.95 15.49
C LEU A 842 25.32 47.79 16.48
N VAL A 843 26.17 46.78 16.29
CA VAL A 843 26.28 45.61 17.16
C VAL A 843 27.67 45.57 17.76
N PRO A 844 27.89 46.19 18.95
CA PRO A 844 29.17 46.11 19.63
C PRO A 844 29.53 44.66 19.93
N ASN A 845 30.82 44.34 19.93
CA ASN A 845 31.34 43.00 20.22
C ASN A 845 30.89 42.56 21.62
N ARG A 846 29.72 41.92 21.72
CA ARG A 846 29.45 41.02 22.83
C ARG A 846 30.40 39.84 22.61
N TYR A 847 31.38 39.70 23.48
CA TYR A 847 32.02 38.42 23.75
C TYR A 847 31.10 37.67 24.73
N PRO A 848 30.25 36.73 24.29
CA PRO A 848 30.02 35.55 25.07
C PRO A 848 30.99 34.50 24.55
N GLU A 849 31.90 34.10 25.43
CA GLU A 849 32.59 32.82 25.32
C GLU A 849 31.52 31.73 25.22
N ILE A 850 31.25 31.27 24.00
CA ILE A 850 30.61 29.97 23.83
C ILE A 850 31.75 28.98 23.95
N GLN A 851 31.85 28.33 25.11
CA GLN A 851 32.76 27.22 25.33
C GLN A 851 32.68 26.27 24.13
N GLN A 852 33.81 26.08 23.47
CA GLN A 852 34.00 24.95 22.57
C GLN A 852 33.88 23.68 23.41
N SER A 853 32.79 22.92 23.21
CA SER A 853 32.65 21.54 23.66
C SER A 853 32.73 20.62 22.47
#